data_AF-A0A9X3MZ75-F1
#
_entry.id   AF-A0A9X3MZ75-F1
#
_cell.length_a   1.000
_cell.length_b   1.000
_cell.length_c   1.000
_cell.angle_alpha   90.00
_cell.angle_beta   90.00
_cell.angle_gamma   90.00
#
_symmetry.space_group_name_H-M   'P 1'
#
loop_
_entity.id
_entity.type
_entity.pdbx_description
1 polymer ?
#
loop_
_entity_poly.entity_id
_entity_poly.type
_entity_poly.pdbx_seq_one_letter_code
_entity_poly.pdbx_strand_id
1 'polypeptide(L)'
;MEIRLLGLVEATHDGQDVPLGGPKPRALLSMLALEANAPVSVDRLIDGLWGDRPPATAPKLVQVLVSQLRKQLPGEAEIVTRGRGYELRVDPDAVDALRFERLVRSQDNGGHAQEALALWRGPPLDDLANEPFAAPEIRRLEDLWLQAREAAIDTALAEGRHTEVAGELDDLVHDHPLREHLRAQQMLALYRGGRQADALEAFRQGRAFLLDEVGLEPGPELRGLNDAILRQDPELDGPPARREPTGARRSWRWLIGAAVVTVAGAAALIFAQSRGPAGLDRIAEDTVGVIDPSSGRILAPQYSVGHTPGALATGAGSVWSANGRDGTVSRIDRAGGSVITIPVGGEPTALAFGGSSLWVADGETGRVEQINFNTNRVVDSLPAGNAPRGVAVTSDAVWVSSAVDGQVNRLDLTRSGRRRTIDVAGGPAAITAGAGAVWVASEEDRLVTKLDPRSGAPVKTIGVGNAPAALAVGFGSVWVANRDDGTVTRISATTGVVGGIVPVGGRPVAVATGLGAVWVADGEGAVIRIDPGTGKTRRIPTGSAPSAVTLYDGHVWTGATASPATHRGGTLRYEIAPEGGVFTCTSCIDAAEPYSQAGSVLSLAYDGLIAFRRVPGVGGITLVADLAESIPEPADGGRTYTFQLRQGPRFSDGSPVRPSDFRASIQRTIRLGASPLYNGIAGAAACTPRRCDLSAGIETDDAARTITLHLREADSEFLYKLALLPAFVLPAPTPVKLLRHPVPGTGPYAITGVTPKREVRLTRNPYFHSWSSEARPDGYPDAITANVSADGAAQVSAVQRDRSDAVIFAGDGSGFKGLAEPHAIAFADASRVHAGPAATNTYLFVNVHERPFDDPKVRQALNYAIDRGRMVEVAGGSSLNTLSCQFLPAGLPGYAPNCPYTRDVSALGRWTAPDLDRARQLVAESGTRGQRVEVLGPPRFAPVARYAAKVLQRLGYRAHARVIALPRYYAYIDDSRHHTQVMFFNWSDDYPTPSSFFEPLSCAHFVPNSAANLNPSRFCDHALDAGVTAALAAHGADANAQWAVLDRKLLAAAPVIPLFSRRMLLLVSDRVGNAQLNPALGPLLDQFWVR
;
A
#
# COMPACT_ATOMS: atom_id res chain seq x y z
N MET A 1 27.01 24.30 -33.68
CA MET A 1 26.59 23.81 -32.33
C MET A 1 25.08 23.58 -32.35
N GLU A 2 24.54 22.60 -31.63
CA GLU A 2 23.10 22.42 -31.38
C GLU A 2 22.84 22.14 -29.89
N ILE A 3 21.88 22.81 -29.29
CA ILE A 3 21.39 22.60 -27.93
C ILE A 3 19.93 22.14 -28.02
N ARG A 4 19.66 21.02 -27.37
CA ARG A 4 18.45 20.24 -27.52
C ARG A 4 17.73 20.15 -26.18
N LEU A 5 16.60 20.83 -26.06
CA LEU A 5 15.80 20.98 -24.85
C LEU A 5 14.39 20.39 -24.99
N LEU A 6 13.92 20.11 -26.21
CA LEU A 6 12.61 19.49 -26.49
C LEU A 6 12.69 17.95 -26.42
N GLY A 7 13.12 17.46 -25.25
CA GLY A 7 13.44 16.06 -24.97
C GLY A 7 14.47 15.99 -23.82
N LEU A 8 15.30 14.94 -23.82
CA LEU A 8 16.50 14.90 -22.98
C LEU A 8 17.43 16.07 -23.31
N VAL A 9 18.01 16.68 -22.28
CA VAL A 9 18.91 17.84 -22.45
C VAL A 9 20.25 17.39 -23.01
N GLU A 10 20.48 17.74 -24.28
CA GLU A 10 21.66 17.37 -25.06
C GLU A 10 22.31 18.60 -25.69
N ALA A 11 23.61 18.49 -25.97
CA ALA A 11 24.35 19.46 -26.75
C ALA A 11 25.28 18.74 -27.71
N THR A 12 25.32 19.15 -28.97
CA THR A 12 26.20 18.55 -29.99
C THR A 12 27.00 19.60 -30.76
N HIS A 13 28.20 19.25 -31.20
CA HIS A 13 29.06 20.06 -32.07
C HIS A 13 29.55 19.17 -33.21
N ASP A 14 29.32 19.59 -34.45
CA ASP A 14 29.61 18.81 -35.66
C ASP A 14 29.07 17.37 -35.61
N GLY A 15 27.89 17.20 -34.99
CA GLY A 15 27.23 15.90 -34.81
C GLY A 15 27.83 15.00 -33.71
N GLN A 16 28.78 15.49 -32.91
CA GLN A 16 29.34 14.80 -31.75
C GLN A 16 28.78 15.35 -30.43
N ASP A 17 28.53 14.48 -29.46
CA ASP A 17 27.99 14.87 -28.15
C ASP A 17 28.99 15.69 -27.33
N VAL A 18 28.52 16.81 -26.78
CA VAL A 18 29.25 17.62 -25.81
C VAL A 18 28.91 17.09 -24.42
N PRO A 19 29.89 16.63 -23.62
CA PRO A 19 29.62 15.99 -22.33
C PRO A 19 29.25 17.02 -21.26
N LEU A 20 27.97 17.38 -21.17
CA LEU A 20 27.47 18.42 -20.27
C LEU A 20 27.61 18.09 -18.77
N GLY A 21 27.79 16.82 -18.40
CA GLY A 21 27.93 16.37 -17.02
C GLY A 21 26.59 16.11 -16.32
N GLY A 22 26.56 16.26 -14.99
CA GLY A 22 25.39 15.92 -14.16
C GLY A 22 24.19 16.88 -14.32
N PRO A 23 23.13 16.74 -13.51
CA PRO A 23 21.92 17.55 -13.60
C PRO A 23 22.15 19.06 -13.47
N LYS A 24 23.00 19.52 -12.55
CA LYS A 24 23.21 20.97 -12.30
C LYS A 24 23.91 21.73 -13.44
N PRO A 25 24.99 21.22 -14.07
CA PRO A 25 25.52 21.83 -15.30
C PRO A 25 24.49 21.90 -16.44
N ARG A 26 23.72 20.82 -16.66
CA ARG A 26 22.68 20.77 -17.71
C ARG A 26 21.54 21.75 -17.44
N ALA A 27 21.10 21.87 -16.19
CA ALA A 27 20.12 22.85 -15.74
C ALA A 27 20.62 24.29 -15.97
N LEU A 28 21.86 24.59 -15.56
CA LEU A 28 22.43 25.92 -15.78
C LEU A 28 22.51 26.25 -17.28
N LEU A 29 22.95 25.32 -18.11
CA LEU A 29 22.98 25.52 -19.57
C LEU A 29 21.58 25.75 -20.14
N SER A 30 20.60 24.95 -19.71
CA SER A 30 19.20 25.07 -20.16
C SER A 30 18.60 26.44 -19.83
N MET A 31 18.83 26.93 -18.60
CA MET A 31 18.40 28.27 -18.19
C MET A 31 19.02 29.38 -19.03
N LEU A 32 20.28 29.25 -19.43
CA LEU A 32 20.93 30.23 -20.31
C LEU A 32 20.50 30.08 -21.78
N ALA A 33 20.21 28.86 -22.23
CA ALA A 33 19.79 28.57 -23.60
C ALA A 33 18.35 29.01 -23.89
N LEU A 34 17.44 28.89 -22.91
CA LEU A 34 16.08 29.43 -23.01
C LEU A 34 16.03 30.96 -23.09
N GLU A 35 17.09 31.63 -22.64
CA GLU A 35 17.28 33.09 -22.66
C GLU A 35 18.52 33.45 -23.50
N ALA A 36 18.76 32.71 -24.60
CA ALA A 36 19.97 32.87 -25.42
C ALA A 36 20.17 34.33 -25.86
N ASN A 37 21.43 34.79 -25.81
CA ASN A 37 21.85 36.15 -26.12
C ASN A 37 21.30 37.25 -25.17
N ALA A 38 20.71 36.86 -24.03
CA ALA A 38 20.33 37.76 -22.94
C ALA A 38 21.04 37.38 -21.61
N PRO A 39 21.34 38.36 -20.74
CA PRO A 39 21.98 38.07 -19.45
C PRO A 39 20.99 37.53 -18.41
N VAL A 40 21.30 36.37 -17.82
CA VAL A 40 20.59 35.78 -16.67
C VAL A 40 21.38 36.07 -15.38
N SER A 41 20.74 36.74 -14.42
CA SER A 41 21.38 37.10 -13.14
C SER A 41 21.79 35.87 -12.33
N VAL A 42 22.86 35.99 -11.51
CA VAL A 42 23.27 34.93 -10.58
C VAL A 42 22.13 34.53 -9.63
N ASP A 43 21.32 35.48 -9.14
CA ASP A 43 20.20 35.18 -8.24
C ASP A 43 19.15 34.30 -8.93
N ARG A 44 18.71 34.67 -10.14
CA ARG A 44 17.80 33.82 -10.96
C ARG A 44 18.38 32.43 -11.24
N LEU A 45 19.69 32.30 -11.49
CA LEU A 45 20.35 31.01 -11.63
C LEU A 45 20.35 30.21 -10.31
N ILE A 46 20.52 30.87 -9.17
CA ILE A 46 20.47 30.21 -7.86
C ILE A 46 19.05 29.70 -7.59
N ASP A 47 18.05 30.55 -7.77
CA ASP A 47 16.65 30.20 -7.53
C ASP A 47 16.21 29.07 -8.45
N GLY A 48 16.59 29.11 -9.73
CA GLY A 48 16.26 28.07 -10.69
C GLY A 48 16.98 26.74 -10.46
N LEU A 49 18.18 26.75 -9.87
CA LEU A 49 18.95 25.53 -9.59
C LEU A 49 18.63 24.91 -8.21
N TRP A 50 18.23 25.70 -7.22
CA TRP A 50 18.07 25.19 -5.84
C TRP A 50 16.73 25.56 -5.17
N GLY A 51 15.90 26.39 -5.80
CA GLY A 51 14.59 26.81 -5.26
C GLY A 51 14.74 27.49 -3.91
N ASP A 52 13.80 27.23 -3.00
CA ASP A 52 13.74 27.87 -1.67
C ASP A 52 14.87 27.45 -0.71
N ARG A 53 15.74 26.49 -1.08
CA ARG A 53 16.80 25.95 -0.20
C ARG A 53 18.18 25.97 -0.86
N PRO A 54 18.71 27.14 -1.27
CA PRO A 54 20.05 27.22 -1.82
C PRO A 54 21.11 26.92 -0.74
N PRO A 55 22.18 26.16 -1.06
CA PRO A 55 23.31 26.02 -0.15
C PRO A 55 23.98 27.39 0.07
N ALA A 56 24.55 27.62 1.25
CA ALA A 56 25.24 28.89 1.55
C ALA A 56 26.40 29.22 0.57
N THR A 57 26.90 28.21 -0.15
CA THR A 57 27.94 28.32 -1.18
C THR A 57 27.40 28.47 -2.60
N ALA A 58 26.09 28.63 -2.80
CA ALA A 58 25.45 28.66 -4.12
C ALA A 58 26.08 29.65 -5.11
N PRO A 59 26.41 30.92 -4.76
CA PRO A 59 27.08 31.84 -5.69
C PRO A 59 28.42 31.30 -6.22
N LYS A 60 29.19 30.63 -5.34
CA LYS A 60 30.46 30.00 -5.71
C LYS A 60 30.25 28.75 -6.56
N LEU A 61 29.20 27.97 -6.30
CA LEU A 61 28.85 26.80 -7.11
C LEU A 61 28.43 27.21 -8.52
N VAL A 62 27.67 28.28 -8.70
CA VAL A 62 27.33 28.82 -10.04
C VAL A 62 28.61 29.15 -10.82
N GLN A 63 29.60 29.79 -10.19
CA GLN A 63 30.90 30.08 -10.85
C GLN A 63 31.62 28.80 -11.28
N VAL A 64 31.59 27.75 -10.45
CA VAL A 64 32.20 26.44 -10.78
C VAL A 64 31.49 25.80 -11.97
N LEU A 65 30.15 25.78 -11.97
CA LEU A 65 29.35 25.23 -13.06
C LEU A 65 29.59 25.99 -14.38
N VAL A 66 29.62 27.32 -14.34
CA VAL A 66 29.94 28.14 -15.52
C VAL A 66 31.37 27.87 -16.01
N SER A 67 32.33 27.78 -15.09
CA SER A 67 33.72 27.45 -15.47
C SER A 67 33.84 26.07 -16.11
N GLN A 68 33.00 25.10 -15.72
CA GLN A 68 32.96 23.77 -16.32
C GLN A 68 32.37 23.83 -17.73
N LEU A 69 31.23 24.48 -17.90
CA LEU A 69 30.57 24.61 -19.20
C LEU A 69 31.43 25.39 -20.21
N ARG A 70 32.13 26.45 -19.79
CA ARG A 70 33.07 27.19 -20.65
C ARG A 70 34.19 26.33 -21.22
N LYS A 71 34.59 25.26 -20.52
CA LYS A 71 35.61 24.32 -21.02
C LYS A 71 35.05 23.31 -22.00
N GLN A 72 33.73 23.09 -21.97
CA GLN A 72 33.04 22.06 -22.75
C GLN A 72 32.40 22.63 -24.01
N LEU A 73 31.98 23.90 -23.98
CA LEU A 73 31.34 24.55 -25.12
C LEU A 73 32.38 25.05 -26.14
N PRO A 74 32.22 24.73 -27.43
CA PRO A 74 33.10 25.19 -28.52
C PRO A 74 32.82 26.67 -28.88
N GLY A 75 33.72 27.31 -29.63
CA GLY A 75 33.71 28.77 -29.87
C GLY A 75 32.46 29.37 -30.55
N GLU A 76 31.56 28.55 -31.09
CA GLU A 76 30.25 28.96 -31.63
C GLU A 76 29.18 29.17 -30.53
N ALA A 77 29.41 28.64 -29.33
CA ALA A 77 28.58 28.84 -28.16
C ALA A 77 29.45 29.24 -26.95
N GLU A 78 29.38 30.51 -26.54
CA GLU A 78 30.22 31.02 -25.45
C GLU A 78 29.38 31.59 -24.31
N ILE A 79 29.66 31.16 -23.06
CA ILE A 79 29.09 31.78 -21.87
C ILE A 79 29.94 32.98 -21.46
N VAL A 80 29.45 34.19 -21.66
CA VAL A 80 30.13 35.43 -21.25
C VAL A 80 29.59 35.95 -19.92
N THR A 81 30.45 36.59 -19.12
CA THR A 81 30.02 37.26 -17.89
C THR A 81 29.56 38.67 -18.23
N ARG A 82 28.32 39.02 -17.87
CA ARG A 82 27.72 40.33 -18.16
C ARG A 82 27.09 40.90 -16.89
N GLY A 83 27.66 41.97 -16.36
CA GLY A 83 27.22 42.57 -15.10
C GLY A 83 27.28 41.57 -13.94
N ARG A 84 26.14 41.33 -13.27
CA ARG A 84 25.98 40.36 -12.16
C ARG A 84 25.39 39.02 -12.63
N GLY A 85 25.56 38.66 -13.89
CA GLY A 85 24.99 37.46 -14.49
C GLY A 85 25.86 36.84 -15.57
N TYR A 86 25.29 35.83 -16.23
CA TYR A 86 25.90 35.11 -17.34
C TYR A 86 24.96 35.13 -18.55
N GLU A 87 25.54 35.17 -19.74
CA GLU A 87 24.82 35.15 -21.01
C GLU A 87 25.43 34.04 -21.87
N LEU A 88 24.59 33.19 -22.47
CA LEU A 88 25.03 32.27 -23.50
C LEU A 88 24.88 32.95 -24.86
N ARG A 89 26.00 33.20 -25.53
CA ARG A 89 26.03 33.64 -26.93
C ARG A 89 26.02 32.43 -27.83
N VAL A 90 24.96 32.28 -28.60
CA VAL A 90 24.75 31.17 -29.53
C VAL A 90 23.74 31.62 -30.59
N ASP A 91 23.79 31.04 -31.79
CA ASP A 91 22.72 31.21 -32.77
C ASP A 91 21.38 30.73 -32.17
N PRO A 92 20.31 31.55 -32.12
CA PRO A 92 19.01 31.10 -31.65
C PRO A 92 18.45 29.89 -32.40
N ASP A 93 18.83 29.66 -33.67
CA ASP A 93 18.45 28.45 -34.42
C ASP A 93 19.16 27.18 -33.97
N ALA A 94 20.29 27.32 -33.27
CA ALA A 94 20.97 26.19 -32.66
C ALA A 94 20.27 25.70 -31.39
N VAL A 95 19.32 26.46 -30.81
CA VAL A 95 18.53 26.02 -29.65
C VAL A 95 17.14 25.57 -30.13
N ASP A 96 16.86 24.28 -30.05
CA ASP A 96 15.61 23.71 -30.62
C ASP A 96 14.34 24.34 -30.05
N ALA A 97 14.31 24.69 -28.76
CA ALA A 97 13.20 25.38 -28.11
C ALA A 97 12.95 26.79 -28.69
N LEU A 98 14.01 27.54 -29.01
CA LEU A 98 13.89 28.88 -29.60
C LEU A 98 13.54 28.81 -31.09
N ARG A 99 14.08 27.81 -31.81
CA ARG A 99 13.68 27.52 -33.19
C ARG A 99 12.20 27.14 -33.25
N PHE A 100 11.75 26.26 -32.35
CA PHE A 100 10.36 25.85 -32.22
C PHE A 100 9.43 27.04 -31.98
N GLU A 101 9.73 27.87 -30.97
CA GLU A 101 8.94 29.07 -30.66
C GLU A 101 8.83 30.04 -31.85
N ARG A 102 9.89 30.14 -32.67
CA ARG A 102 9.88 30.97 -33.87
C ARG A 102 9.01 30.39 -34.98
N LEU A 103 9.08 29.07 -35.21
CA LEU A 103 8.25 28.39 -36.21
C LEU A 103 6.76 28.53 -35.85
N VAL A 104 6.40 28.36 -34.57
CA VAL A 104 5.02 28.53 -34.06
C VAL A 104 4.52 29.97 -34.16
N ARG A 105 5.41 30.97 -34.07
CA ARG A 105 5.05 32.40 -34.18
C ARG A 105 5.11 32.96 -35.60
N SER A 106 5.58 32.18 -36.57
CA SER A 106 5.65 32.64 -37.96
C SER A 106 4.25 32.87 -38.51
N GLN A 107 4.03 33.93 -39.30
CA GLN A 107 2.69 34.28 -39.79
C GLN A 107 2.11 33.28 -40.82
N ASP A 108 2.86 32.23 -41.15
CA ASP A 108 2.50 31.18 -42.11
C ASP A 108 2.13 29.88 -41.37
N ASN A 109 1.27 30.01 -40.35
CA ASN A 109 1.01 29.02 -39.29
C ASN A 109 0.68 27.60 -39.79
N GLY A 110 0.15 27.43 -41.01
CA GLY A 110 -0.11 26.10 -41.58
C GLY A 110 1.12 25.42 -42.21
N GLY A 111 2.07 26.19 -42.75
CA GLY A 111 3.20 25.66 -43.52
C GLY A 111 4.34 25.09 -42.66
N HIS A 112 4.52 25.62 -41.44
CA HIS A 112 5.66 25.27 -40.57
C HIS A 112 5.26 24.50 -39.30
N ALA A 113 3.98 24.27 -39.03
CA ALA A 113 3.52 23.58 -37.82
C ALA A 113 4.06 22.14 -37.71
N GLN A 114 4.08 21.40 -38.81
CA GLN A 114 4.66 20.04 -38.83
C GLN A 114 6.18 20.05 -38.62
N GLU A 115 6.88 21.03 -39.20
CA GLU A 115 8.32 21.22 -38.97
C GLU A 115 8.60 21.55 -37.49
N ALA A 116 7.78 22.41 -36.88
CA ALA A 116 7.89 22.77 -35.47
C ALA A 116 7.68 21.54 -34.56
N LEU A 117 6.63 20.77 -34.81
CA LEU A 117 6.33 19.54 -34.05
C LEU A 117 7.43 18.49 -34.19
N ALA A 118 8.10 18.40 -35.35
CA ALA A 118 9.21 17.46 -35.58
C ALA A 118 10.47 17.76 -34.74
N LEU A 119 10.58 18.95 -34.14
CA LEU A 119 11.68 19.27 -33.22
C LEU A 119 11.54 18.57 -31.86
N TRP A 120 10.32 18.16 -31.51
CA TRP A 120 10.03 17.46 -30.25
C TRP A 120 10.45 16.00 -30.33
N ARG A 121 11.31 15.58 -29.41
CA ARG A 121 11.81 14.19 -29.30
C ARG A 121 11.28 13.47 -28.06
N GLY A 122 10.57 14.18 -27.20
CA GLY A 122 10.02 13.71 -25.93
C GLY A 122 9.51 14.91 -25.10
N PRO A 123 9.15 14.69 -23.82
CA PRO A 123 8.84 15.78 -22.91
C PRO A 123 9.97 16.81 -22.84
N PRO A 124 9.69 18.12 -22.83
CA PRO A 124 10.73 19.14 -22.79
C PRO A 124 11.45 19.05 -21.44
N LEU A 125 12.79 19.18 -21.48
CA LEU A 125 13.65 19.11 -20.29
C LEU A 125 13.47 17.80 -19.49
N ASP A 126 13.28 16.66 -20.17
CA ASP A 126 12.82 15.40 -19.57
C ASP A 126 13.62 14.97 -18.32
N ASP A 127 14.94 14.98 -18.42
CA ASP A 127 15.86 14.60 -17.34
C ASP A 127 16.05 15.68 -16.27
N LEU A 128 15.50 16.87 -16.50
CA LEU A 128 15.56 18.03 -15.59
C LEU A 128 14.17 18.47 -15.10
N ALA A 129 13.11 17.70 -15.37
CA ALA A 129 11.73 18.08 -15.03
C ALA A 129 11.51 18.36 -13.52
N ASN A 130 12.37 17.82 -12.65
CA ASN A 130 12.34 18.03 -11.20
C ASN A 130 13.21 19.23 -10.73
N GLU A 131 13.90 19.92 -11.64
CA GLU A 131 14.68 21.11 -11.32
C GLU A 131 13.76 22.33 -11.15
N PRO A 132 14.00 23.22 -10.16
CA PRO A 132 13.07 24.30 -9.81
C PRO A 132 12.68 25.23 -10.97
N PHE A 133 13.59 25.51 -11.90
CA PHE A 133 13.30 26.36 -13.07
C PHE A 133 12.43 25.68 -14.14
N ALA A 134 12.37 24.34 -14.16
CA ALA A 134 11.88 23.60 -15.33
C ALA A 134 10.35 23.67 -15.46
N ALA A 135 9.61 23.54 -14.36
CA ALA A 135 8.14 23.49 -14.38
C ALA A 135 7.44 24.67 -15.11
N PRO A 136 7.80 25.96 -14.91
CA PRO A 136 7.19 27.05 -15.68
C PRO A 136 7.56 27.04 -17.15
N GLU A 137 8.79 26.64 -17.50
CA GLU A 137 9.25 26.59 -18.90
C GLU A 137 8.64 25.40 -19.66
N ILE A 138 8.49 24.25 -19.01
CA ILE A 138 7.79 23.08 -19.55
C ILE A 138 6.36 23.47 -19.92
N ARG A 139 5.59 24.08 -19.00
CA ARG A 139 4.22 24.53 -19.30
C ARG A 139 4.15 25.50 -20.47
N ARG A 140 5.08 26.46 -20.53
CA ARG A 140 5.15 27.44 -21.63
C ARG A 140 5.41 26.76 -22.98
N LEU A 141 6.31 25.77 -23.02
CA LEU A 141 6.62 25.01 -24.23
C LEU A 141 5.48 24.08 -24.64
N GLU A 142 4.82 23.43 -23.69
CA GLU A 142 3.62 22.61 -23.93
C GLU A 142 2.45 23.45 -24.46
N ASP A 143 2.25 24.67 -23.96
CA ASP A 143 1.24 25.59 -24.49
C ASP A 143 1.52 26.02 -25.94
N LEU A 144 2.79 26.16 -26.33
CA LEU A 144 3.21 26.43 -27.71
C LEU A 144 3.08 25.19 -28.59
N TRP A 145 3.36 24.00 -28.04
CA TRP A 145 3.12 22.72 -28.72
C TRP A 145 1.65 22.55 -29.06
N LEU A 146 0.76 22.88 -28.13
CA LEU A 146 -0.66 22.79 -28.36
C LEU A 146 -1.12 23.76 -29.46
N GLN A 147 -0.60 24.99 -29.49
CA GLN A 147 -0.85 25.94 -30.60
C GLN A 147 -0.37 25.41 -31.95
N ALA A 148 0.84 24.82 -31.99
CA ALA A 148 1.37 24.20 -33.20
C ALA A 148 0.50 23.00 -33.65
N ARG A 149 -0.01 22.24 -32.69
CA ARG A 149 -0.85 21.07 -32.96
C ARG A 149 -2.23 21.48 -33.49
N GLU A 150 -2.85 22.48 -32.89
CA GLU A 150 -4.08 23.13 -33.37
C GLU A 150 -3.90 23.56 -34.85
N ALA A 151 -2.82 24.29 -35.18
CA ALA A 151 -2.56 24.74 -36.55
C ALA A 151 -2.29 23.58 -37.55
N ALA A 152 -1.61 22.52 -37.10
CA ALA A 152 -1.40 21.32 -37.91
C ALA A 152 -2.72 20.58 -38.20
N ILE A 153 -3.63 20.54 -37.22
CA ILE A 153 -4.96 19.95 -37.37
C ILE A 153 -5.81 20.79 -38.32
N ASP A 154 -5.80 22.12 -38.21
CA ASP A 154 -6.48 23.00 -39.17
C ASP A 154 -6.03 22.75 -40.60
N THR A 155 -4.72 22.58 -40.80
CA THR A 155 -4.13 22.25 -42.10
C THR A 155 -4.61 20.89 -42.60
N ALA A 156 -4.62 19.87 -41.74
CA ALA A 156 -5.13 18.54 -42.08
C ALA A 156 -6.63 18.55 -42.42
N LEU A 157 -7.43 19.32 -41.68
CA LEU A 157 -8.86 19.50 -41.93
C LEU A 157 -9.10 20.23 -43.26
N ALA A 158 -8.32 21.25 -43.57
CA ALA A 158 -8.35 21.97 -44.85
C ALA A 158 -7.97 21.08 -46.04
N GLU A 159 -7.06 20.13 -45.85
CA GLU A 159 -6.65 19.13 -46.85
C GLU A 159 -7.64 17.95 -47.00
N GLY A 160 -8.73 17.94 -46.20
CA GLY A 160 -9.73 16.88 -46.23
C GLY A 160 -9.34 15.61 -45.46
N ARG A 161 -8.34 15.66 -44.58
CA ARG A 161 -7.84 14.54 -43.75
C ARG A 161 -8.59 14.43 -42.41
N HIS A 162 -9.89 14.71 -42.40
CA HIS A 162 -10.73 14.76 -41.20
C HIS A 162 -10.88 13.41 -40.48
N THR A 163 -10.81 12.28 -41.18
CA THR A 163 -10.83 10.95 -40.56
C THR A 163 -9.52 10.59 -39.86
N GLU A 164 -8.38 11.15 -40.29
CA GLU A 164 -7.06 10.91 -39.70
C GLU A 164 -6.95 11.58 -38.33
N VAL A 165 -7.43 12.83 -38.23
CA VAL A 165 -7.33 13.65 -37.02
C VAL A 165 -8.45 13.44 -36.01
N ALA A 166 -9.56 12.78 -36.39
CA ALA A 166 -10.73 12.62 -35.51
C ALA A 166 -10.41 11.88 -34.20
N GLY A 167 -9.62 10.79 -34.27
CA GLY A 167 -9.25 10.04 -33.06
C GLY A 167 -8.32 10.82 -32.14
N GLU A 168 -7.36 11.55 -32.70
CA GLU A 168 -6.47 12.42 -31.93
C GLU A 168 -7.22 13.61 -31.29
N LEU A 169 -8.21 14.17 -31.99
CA LEU A 169 -9.02 15.27 -31.47
C LEU A 169 -9.87 14.83 -30.26
N ASP A 170 -10.29 13.57 -30.19
CA ASP A 170 -10.99 13.04 -29.01
C ASP A 170 -10.10 13.09 -27.76
N ASP A 171 -8.82 12.69 -27.90
CA ASP A 171 -7.84 12.72 -26.80
C ASP A 171 -7.49 14.17 -26.40
N LEU A 172 -7.19 15.03 -27.37
CA LEU A 172 -6.83 16.43 -27.12
C LEU A 172 -7.97 17.23 -26.46
N VAL A 173 -9.22 16.99 -26.85
CA VAL A 173 -10.40 17.64 -26.22
C VAL A 173 -10.65 17.10 -24.82
N HIS A 174 -10.30 15.84 -24.54
CA HIS A 174 -10.36 15.27 -23.20
C HIS A 174 -9.32 15.91 -22.27
N ASP A 175 -8.09 16.07 -22.75
CA ASP A 175 -6.96 16.60 -21.97
C ASP A 175 -7.01 18.12 -21.80
N HIS A 176 -7.59 18.84 -22.77
CA HIS A 176 -7.69 20.29 -22.79
C HIS A 176 -9.15 20.77 -22.94
N PRO A 177 -10.06 20.42 -22.01
CA PRO A 177 -11.49 20.59 -22.22
C PRO A 177 -11.95 22.05 -22.27
N LEU A 178 -11.12 22.98 -21.77
CA LEU A 178 -11.33 24.43 -21.80
C LEU A 178 -10.88 25.10 -23.12
N ARG A 179 -10.17 24.39 -24.00
CA ARG A 179 -9.76 24.93 -25.31
C ARG A 179 -10.88 24.72 -26.33
N GLU A 180 -11.72 25.72 -26.46
CA GLU A 180 -12.89 25.70 -27.34
C GLU A 180 -12.55 25.43 -28.82
N HIS A 181 -11.37 25.86 -29.28
CA HIS A 181 -10.92 25.67 -30.66
C HIS A 181 -10.68 24.19 -31.01
N LEU A 182 -10.04 23.39 -30.15
CA LEU A 182 -9.90 21.93 -30.33
C LEU A 182 -11.26 21.26 -30.44
N ARG A 183 -12.23 21.71 -29.65
CA ARG A 183 -13.60 21.19 -29.70
C ARG A 183 -14.31 21.58 -30.99
N ALA A 184 -14.04 22.77 -31.53
CA ALA A 184 -14.53 23.19 -32.84
C ALA A 184 -13.93 22.32 -33.96
N GLN A 185 -12.63 22.03 -33.89
CA GLN A 185 -11.95 21.11 -34.81
C GLN A 185 -12.53 19.69 -34.74
N GLN A 186 -12.82 19.17 -33.53
CA GLN A 186 -13.49 17.89 -33.32
C GLN A 186 -14.89 17.86 -33.96
N MET A 187 -15.70 18.89 -33.72
CA MET A 187 -17.03 19.04 -34.32
C MET A 187 -16.95 19.05 -35.85
N LEU A 188 -16.00 19.80 -36.43
CA LEU A 188 -15.80 19.89 -37.87
C LEU A 188 -15.33 18.55 -38.48
N ALA A 189 -14.40 17.87 -37.80
CA ALA A 189 -13.90 16.56 -38.23
C ALA A 189 -15.01 15.50 -38.26
N LEU A 190 -15.82 15.43 -37.19
CA LEU A 190 -16.97 14.53 -37.07
C LEU A 190 -18.03 14.84 -38.13
N TYR A 191 -18.35 16.13 -38.33
CA TYR A 191 -19.31 16.56 -39.35
C TYR A 191 -18.87 16.15 -40.76
N ARG A 192 -17.62 16.47 -41.14
CA ARG A 192 -17.04 16.08 -42.44
C ARG A 192 -16.92 14.56 -42.62
N GLY A 193 -16.76 13.82 -41.53
CA GLY A 193 -16.80 12.35 -41.51
C GLY A 193 -18.20 11.73 -41.61
N GLY A 194 -19.25 12.53 -41.82
CA GLY A 194 -20.64 12.06 -41.91
C GLY A 194 -21.31 11.76 -40.56
N ARG A 195 -20.67 12.14 -39.44
CA ARG A 195 -21.13 11.91 -38.07
C ARG A 195 -21.76 13.17 -37.47
N GLN A 196 -22.75 13.74 -38.16
CA GLN A 196 -23.39 15.01 -37.75
C GLN A 196 -23.96 14.96 -36.32
N ALA A 197 -24.58 13.85 -35.92
CA ALA A 197 -25.14 13.70 -34.57
C ALA A 197 -24.05 13.78 -33.48
N ASP A 198 -22.89 13.18 -33.75
CA ASP A 198 -21.76 13.17 -32.81
C ASP A 198 -21.10 14.55 -32.72
N ALA A 199 -21.05 15.30 -33.83
CA ALA A 199 -20.58 16.69 -33.83
C ALA A 199 -21.46 17.60 -32.95
N LEU A 200 -22.79 17.47 -33.04
CA LEU A 200 -23.72 18.23 -32.19
C LEU A 200 -23.67 17.78 -30.73
N GLU A 201 -23.39 16.50 -30.49
CA GLU A 201 -23.19 15.99 -29.14
C GLU A 201 -21.90 16.53 -28.51
N ALA A 202 -20.81 16.63 -29.26
CA ALA A 202 -19.56 17.24 -28.80
C ALA A 202 -19.75 18.71 -28.35
N PHE A 203 -20.60 19.48 -29.05
CA PHE A 203 -21.00 20.83 -28.62
C PHE A 203 -21.76 20.81 -27.29
N ARG A 204 -22.76 19.93 -27.14
CA ARG A 204 -23.56 19.83 -25.90
C ARG A 204 -22.70 19.46 -24.70
N GLN A 205 -21.77 18.52 -24.87
CA GLN A 205 -20.83 18.12 -23.84
C GLN A 205 -19.89 19.26 -23.45
N GLY A 206 -19.34 19.98 -24.43
CA GLY A 206 -18.50 21.15 -24.16
C GLY A 206 -19.24 22.27 -23.44
N ARG A 207 -20.49 22.55 -23.85
CA ARG A 207 -21.34 23.54 -23.19
C ARG A 207 -21.64 23.17 -21.74
N ALA A 208 -22.00 21.91 -21.48
CA ALA A 208 -22.22 21.43 -20.13
C ALA A 208 -20.95 21.60 -19.28
N PHE A 209 -19.79 21.20 -19.81
CA PHE A 209 -18.51 21.33 -19.12
C PHE A 209 -18.15 22.78 -18.78
N LEU A 210 -18.26 23.71 -19.75
CA LEU A 210 -17.95 25.13 -19.53
C LEU A 210 -18.89 25.80 -18.51
N LEU A 211 -20.16 25.40 -18.51
CA LEU A 211 -21.15 25.90 -17.55
C LEU A 211 -20.89 25.34 -16.13
N ASP A 212 -20.61 24.04 -16.03
CA ASP A 212 -20.46 23.36 -14.74
C ASP A 212 -19.11 23.69 -14.06
N GLU A 213 -18.02 23.77 -14.83
CA GLU A 213 -16.65 23.93 -14.28
C GLU A 213 -16.18 25.39 -14.22
N VAL A 214 -16.61 26.25 -15.16
CA VAL A 214 -16.13 27.65 -15.26
C VAL A 214 -17.26 28.68 -15.17
N GLY A 215 -18.52 28.25 -15.30
CA GLY A 215 -19.69 29.15 -15.25
C GLY A 215 -19.83 30.03 -16.49
N LEU A 216 -19.26 29.62 -17.63
CA LEU A 216 -19.26 30.39 -18.88
C LEU A 216 -20.08 29.66 -19.97
N GLU A 217 -20.76 30.44 -20.82
CA GLU A 217 -21.37 29.91 -22.06
C GLU A 217 -20.30 29.76 -23.16
N PRO A 218 -20.46 28.84 -24.12
CA PRO A 218 -19.52 28.68 -25.23
C PRO A 218 -19.31 29.98 -26.01
N GLY A 219 -18.08 30.21 -26.40
CA GLY A 219 -17.63 31.29 -27.25
C GLY A 219 -18.29 31.31 -28.64
N PRO A 220 -18.07 32.39 -29.40
CA PRO A 220 -18.69 32.58 -30.71
C PRO A 220 -18.29 31.53 -31.74
N GLU A 221 -17.09 30.98 -31.65
CA GLU A 221 -16.58 29.95 -32.56
C GLU A 221 -17.40 28.64 -32.46
N LEU A 222 -17.53 28.08 -31.24
CA LEU A 222 -18.30 26.86 -31.01
C LEU A 222 -19.79 27.05 -31.32
N ARG A 223 -20.38 28.20 -30.93
CA ARG A 223 -21.78 28.50 -31.23
C ARG A 223 -22.02 28.65 -32.74
N GLY A 224 -21.14 29.39 -33.43
CA GLY A 224 -21.21 29.57 -34.87
C GLY A 224 -21.13 28.25 -35.64
N LEU A 225 -20.21 27.36 -35.24
CA LEU A 225 -20.06 26.05 -35.86
C LEU A 225 -21.28 25.15 -35.59
N ASN A 226 -21.81 25.14 -34.37
CA ASN A 226 -23.06 24.43 -34.06
C ASN A 226 -24.21 24.88 -34.99
N ASP A 227 -24.38 26.20 -35.14
CA ASP A 227 -25.45 26.76 -35.98
C ASP A 227 -25.23 26.49 -37.47
N ALA A 228 -23.98 26.47 -37.94
CA ALA A 228 -23.63 26.09 -39.30
C ALA A 228 -23.89 24.59 -39.57
N ILE A 229 -23.55 23.70 -38.62
CA ILE A 229 -23.81 22.26 -38.71
C ILE A 229 -25.33 21.97 -38.72
N LEU A 230 -26.11 22.68 -37.90
CA LEU A 230 -27.57 22.54 -37.87
C LEU A 230 -28.24 22.96 -39.19
N ARG A 231 -27.68 23.99 -39.86
CA ARG A 231 -28.15 24.48 -41.16
C ARG A 231 -27.57 23.74 -42.36
N GLN A 232 -26.63 22.81 -42.13
CA GLN A 232 -25.85 22.14 -43.17
C GLN A 232 -25.22 23.13 -44.15
N ASP A 233 -24.53 24.13 -43.60
CA ASP A 233 -23.94 25.22 -44.36
C ASP A 233 -22.92 24.69 -45.39
N PRO A 234 -23.09 24.95 -46.71
CA PRO A 234 -22.17 24.47 -47.74
C PRO A 234 -20.71 24.93 -47.55
N GLU A 235 -20.46 25.99 -46.77
CA GLU A 235 -19.11 26.43 -46.42
C GLU A 235 -18.38 25.44 -45.49
N LEU A 236 -19.09 24.54 -44.82
CA LEU A 236 -18.50 23.48 -44.00
C LEU A 236 -17.99 22.29 -44.83
N ASP A 237 -18.44 22.16 -46.07
CA ASP A 237 -18.00 21.09 -46.97
C ASP A 237 -16.51 21.25 -47.27
N GLY A 238 -15.71 20.28 -46.82
CA GLY A 238 -14.28 20.23 -47.14
C GLY A 238 -14.06 19.79 -48.59
N PRO A 239 -12.83 19.95 -49.15
CA PRO A 239 -12.51 19.35 -50.44
C PRO A 239 -12.78 17.84 -50.40
N PRO A 240 -13.29 17.24 -51.50
CA PRO A 240 -13.61 15.82 -51.52
C PRO A 240 -12.39 15.01 -51.11
N ALA A 241 -12.57 14.13 -50.11
CA ALA A 241 -11.50 13.31 -49.54
C ALA A 241 -10.64 12.70 -50.66
N ARG A 242 -9.31 12.89 -50.59
CA ARG A 242 -8.36 12.20 -51.47
C ARG A 242 -8.54 10.70 -51.28
N ARG A 243 -9.32 10.07 -52.17
CA ARG A 243 -9.31 8.62 -52.34
C ARG A 243 -7.94 8.26 -52.89
N GLU A 244 -7.08 7.68 -52.07
CA GLU A 244 -5.92 6.97 -52.60
C GLU A 244 -6.43 5.88 -53.57
N PRO A 245 -5.95 5.86 -54.82
CA PRO A 245 -6.40 4.88 -55.79
C PRO A 245 -5.85 3.51 -55.38
N THR A 246 -6.73 2.62 -54.95
CA THR A 246 -6.49 1.18 -54.91
C THR A 246 -6.32 0.67 -56.34
N GLY A 247 -5.09 0.79 -56.85
CA GLY A 247 -4.70 0.34 -58.17
C GLY A 247 -4.70 -1.18 -58.28
N ALA A 248 -5.85 -1.76 -58.60
CA ALA A 248 -5.91 -3.04 -59.27
C ALA A 248 -5.25 -2.90 -60.67
N ARG A 249 -4.13 -3.59 -60.90
CA ARG A 249 -3.56 -3.73 -62.26
C ARG A 249 -3.51 -5.20 -62.67
N ARG A 250 -4.36 -5.49 -63.66
CA ARG A 250 -4.56 -6.74 -64.39
C ARG A 250 -3.40 -6.99 -65.38
N SER A 251 -3.04 -8.27 -65.48
CA SER A 251 -2.13 -8.96 -66.41
C SER A 251 -1.81 -8.35 -67.79
N TRP A 252 -0.53 -8.33 -68.20
CA TRP A 252 -0.02 -9.07 -69.37
C TRP A 252 1.52 -9.14 -69.42
N ARG A 253 2.02 -10.16 -70.13
CA ARG A 253 3.38 -10.71 -70.20
C ARG A 253 4.38 -9.82 -70.96
N TRP A 254 5.68 -9.87 -70.62
CA TRP A 254 6.82 -10.28 -71.47
C TRP A 254 8.12 -10.31 -70.62
N LEU A 255 9.13 -10.99 -71.17
CA LEU A 255 10.24 -11.73 -70.55
C LEU A 255 11.52 -10.93 -70.18
N ILE A 256 12.44 -11.66 -69.50
CA ILE A 256 13.92 -11.47 -69.35
C ILE A 256 14.32 -10.52 -68.19
N GLY A 257 15.15 -10.89 -67.20
CA GLY A 257 15.95 -12.07 -66.90
C GLY A 257 16.64 -11.90 -65.52
N ALA A 258 17.17 -13.02 -64.99
CA ALA A 258 18.13 -13.26 -63.89
C ALA A 258 18.50 -12.09 -62.92
N ALA A 259 18.65 -12.27 -61.60
CA ALA A 259 19.31 -13.36 -60.90
C ALA A 259 19.12 -13.25 -59.36
N VAL A 260 19.00 -14.41 -58.69
CA VAL A 260 19.52 -14.76 -57.34
C VAL A 260 19.00 -13.98 -56.12
N VAL A 261 18.14 -14.61 -55.32
CA VAL A 261 18.43 -15.07 -53.93
C VAL A 261 17.47 -16.21 -53.58
N THR A 262 18.00 -17.43 -53.49
CA THR A 262 17.37 -18.59 -52.85
C THR A 262 17.76 -18.60 -51.37
N VAL A 263 16.77 -18.80 -50.47
CA VAL A 263 16.69 -19.87 -49.46
C VAL A 263 15.64 -19.48 -48.39
N ALA A 264 14.88 -20.47 -47.94
CA ALA A 264 13.87 -20.48 -46.86
C ALA A 264 12.42 -20.14 -47.24
N GLY A 265 11.91 -20.80 -48.29
CA GLY A 265 10.47 -20.96 -48.54
C GLY A 265 10.08 -22.44 -48.56
N ALA A 266 9.88 -23.05 -47.39
CA ALA A 266 9.22 -24.36 -47.26
C ALA A 266 8.82 -24.67 -45.80
N ALA A 267 7.91 -23.88 -45.20
CA ALA A 267 7.15 -24.30 -44.00
C ALA A 267 5.92 -23.43 -43.65
N ALA A 268 5.33 -22.65 -44.56
CA ALA A 268 4.28 -21.69 -44.18
C ALA A 268 3.07 -21.61 -45.14
N LEU A 269 2.67 -22.72 -45.76
CA LEU A 269 1.51 -22.72 -46.67
C LEU A 269 0.52 -23.89 -46.45
N ILE A 270 0.48 -24.42 -45.23
CA ILE A 270 -0.64 -25.26 -44.75
C ILE A 270 -0.98 -24.83 -43.32
N PHE A 271 -1.64 -23.68 -43.15
CA PHE A 271 -2.54 -23.35 -42.02
C PHE A 271 -3.22 -21.99 -42.25
N ALA A 272 -3.84 -21.81 -43.42
CA ALA A 272 -4.73 -20.66 -43.68
C ALA A 272 -6.18 -21.16 -43.83
N GLN A 273 -6.71 -21.73 -42.74
CA GLN A 273 -8.14 -21.86 -42.51
C GLN A 273 -8.42 -21.52 -41.04
N SER A 274 -9.24 -20.49 -40.83
CA SER A 274 -10.00 -20.17 -39.62
C SER A 274 -9.30 -20.37 -38.27
N ARG A 275 -8.43 -19.43 -37.87
CA ARG A 275 -8.21 -19.15 -36.44
C ARG A 275 -8.22 -17.64 -36.25
N GLY A 276 -9.28 -17.13 -35.61
CA GLY A 276 -9.19 -15.85 -34.91
C GLY A 276 -8.02 -15.87 -33.91
N PRO A 277 -7.64 -14.73 -33.30
CA PRO A 277 -6.50 -14.67 -32.38
C PRO A 277 -6.56 -15.86 -31.40
N ALA A 278 -5.47 -16.62 -31.33
CA ALA A 278 -5.41 -17.83 -30.53
C ALA A 278 -5.82 -17.47 -29.09
N GLY A 279 -6.86 -18.13 -28.59
CA GLY A 279 -7.25 -17.95 -27.19
C GLY A 279 -6.17 -18.53 -26.30
N LEU A 280 -5.93 -17.91 -25.15
CA LEU A 280 -5.06 -18.48 -24.13
C LEU A 280 -5.85 -19.50 -23.31
N ASP A 281 -5.17 -20.54 -22.83
CA ASP A 281 -5.79 -21.56 -21.97
C ASP A 281 -5.95 -21.07 -20.53
N ARG A 282 -5.16 -20.07 -20.13
CA ARG A 282 -5.15 -19.48 -18.79
C ARG A 282 -4.66 -18.04 -18.81
N ILE A 283 -4.96 -17.32 -17.74
CA ILE A 283 -4.32 -16.06 -17.37
C ILE A 283 -3.11 -16.42 -16.50
N ALA A 284 -1.93 -15.91 -16.82
CA ALA A 284 -0.73 -16.15 -16.04
C ALA A 284 -0.78 -15.37 -14.71
N GLU A 285 -0.04 -15.85 -13.73
CA GLU A 285 0.09 -15.20 -12.42
C GLU A 285 0.87 -13.91 -12.53
N ASP A 286 0.54 -12.93 -11.68
CA ASP A 286 1.12 -11.59 -11.68
C ASP A 286 0.96 -10.90 -13.05
N THR A 287 -0.16 -11.21 -13.72
CA THR A 287 -0.57 -10.58 -14.96
C THR A 287 -2.01 -10.09 -14.90
N VAL A 288 -2.35 -9.18 -15.79
CA VAL A 288 -3.72 -8.81 -16.12
C VAL A 288 -4.11 -9.44 -17.44
N GLY A 289 -5.14 -10.28 -17.43
CA GLY A 289 -5.68 -10.95 -18.62
C GLY A 289 -6.97 -10.32 -19.12
N VAL A 290 -7.26 -10.56 -20.40
CA VAL A 290 -8.45 -10.04 -21.10
C VAL A 290 -9.38 -11.20 -21.45
N ILE A 291 -10.67 -11.05 -21.17
CA ILE A 291 -11.71 -12.03 -21.45
C ILE A 291 -12.74 -11.41 -22.39
N ASP A 292 -13.04 -12.12 -23.48
CA ASP A 292 -14.15 -11.77 -24.36
C ASP A 292 -15.48 -12.05 -23.63
N PRO A 293 -16.36 -11.04 -23.46
CA PRO A 293 -17.55 -11.16 -22.63
C PRO A 293 -18.61 -12.12 -23.22
N SER A 294 -18.59 -12.34 -24.54
CA SER A 294 -19.62 -13.12 -25.24
C SER A 294 -19.29 -14.62 -25.22
N SER A 295 -18.07 -14.95 -25.62
CA SER A 295 -17.53 -16.29 -25.74
C SER A 295 -16.94 -16.80 -24.44
N GLY A 296 -16.52 -15.92 -23.53
CA GLY A 296 -15.77 -16.28 -22.32
C GLY A 296 -14.36 -16.77 -22.61
N ARG A 297 -13.81 -16.49 -23.81
CA ARG A 297 -12.44 -16.86 -24.17
C ARG A 297 -11.44 -15.87 -23.59
N ILE A 298 -10.33 -16.38 -23.06
CA ILE A 298 -9.17 -15.57 -22.67
C ILE A 298 -8.42 -15.18 -23.94
N LEU A 299 -8.18 -13.89 -24.11
CA LEU A 299 -7.55 -13.31 -25.30
C LEU A 299 -6.07 -13.04 -25.05
N ALA A 300 -5.27 -13.11 -26.10
CA ALA A 300 -3.90 -12.61 -26.11
C ALA A 300 -3.85 -11.16 -26.66
N PRO A 301 -2.89 -10.32 -26.21
CA PRO A 301 -1.90 -10.59 -25.16
C PRO A 301 -2.51 -10.48 -23.75
N GLN A 302 -1.79 -11.01 -22.77
CA GLN A 302 -1.94 -10.69 -21.34
C GLN A 302 -0.75 -9.83 -20.90
N TYR A 303 -0.91 -9.06 -19.83
CA TYR A 303 0.02 -8.00 -19.47
C TYR A 303 0.70 -8.30 -18.14
N SER A 304 2.00 -8.53 -18.16
CA SER A 304 2.79 -8.66 -16.93
C SER A 304 2.77 -7.34 -16.17
N VAL A 305 2.40 -7.43 -14.89
CA VAL A 305 2.39 -6.31 -13.95
C VAL A 305 3.24 -6.68 -12.74
N GLY A 306 3.15 -5.92 -11.65
CA GLY A 306 3.79 -6.33 -10.40
C GLY A 306 3.07 -7.49 -9.70
N HIS A 307 3.69 -7.99 -8.64
CA HIS A 307 3.16 -9.07 -7.83
C HIS A 307 1.88 -8.66 -7.09
N THR A 308 0.98 -9.64 -6.91
CA THR A 308 -0.34 -9.46 -6.29
C THR A 308 -1.12 -8.26 -6.85
N PRO A 309 -1.57 -8.32 -8.12
CA PRO A 309 -2.44 -7.31 -8.72
C PRO A 309 -3.83 -7.33 -8.05
N GLY A 310 -3.94 -6.70 -6.88
CA GLY A 310 -5.08 -6.84 -5.96
C GLY A 310 -6.27 -5.94 -6.26
N ALA A 311 -6.08 -4.88 -7.04
CA ALA A 311 -7.15 -3.97 -7.44
C ALA A 311 -6.93 -3.48 -8.86
N LEU A 312 -8.04 -3.33 -9.61
CA LEU A 312 -8.05 -2.77 -10.96
C LEU A 312 -8.98 -1.56 -11.03
N ALA A 313 -8.58 -0.54 -11.78
CA ALA A 313 -9.42 0.61 -12.13
C ALA A 313 -9.29 0.95 -13.62
N THR A 314 -10.28 1.65 -14.16
CA THR A 314 -10.31 2.07 -15.57
C THR A 314 -10.55 3.57 -15.68
N GLY A 315 -9.81 4.21 -16.59
CA GLY A 315 -9.85 5.65 -16.80
C GLY A 315 -8.68 6.13 -17.65
N ALA A 316 -8.85 7.28 -18.30
CA ALA A 316 -7.87 7.84 -19.24
C ALA A 316 -7.36 6.83 -20.29
N GLY A 317 -8.29 6.12 -20.93
CA GLY A 317 -7.95 5.15 -21.98
C GLY A 317 -7.07 3.99 -21.51
N SER A 318 -7.04 3.66 -20.22
CA SER A 318 -6.14 2.65 -19.67
C SER A 318 -6.78 1.81 -18.58
N VAL A 319 -6.21 0.62 -18.39
CA VAL A 319 -6.44 -0.22 -17.21
C VAL A 319 -5.29 -0.03 -16.24
N TRP A 320 -5.60 0.17 -14.96
CA TRP A 320 -4.63 0.41 -13.91
C TRP A 320 -4.65 -0.75 -12.92
N SER A 321 -3.48 -1.20 -12.46
CA SER A 321 -3.31 -2.32 -11.52
C SER A 321 -2.50 -1.91 -10.31
N ALA A 322 -3.03 -2.15 -9.11
CA ALA A 322 -2.32 -1.96 -7.84
C ALA A 322 -1.57 -3.24 -7.51
N ASN A 323 -0.24 -3.15 -7.39
CA ASN A 323 0.63 -4.29 -7.15
C ASN A 323 1.20 -4.15 -5.73
N GLY A 324 0.38 -4.54 -4.76
CA GLY A 324 0.58 -4.23 -3.34
C GLY A 324 1.94 -4.65 -2.81
N ARG A 325 2.40 -5.84 -3.18
CA ARG A 325 3.69 -6.41 -2.72
C ARG A 325 4.91 -5.64 -3.21
N ASP A 326 4.81 -5.01 -4.37
CA ASP A 326 5.93 -4.28 -4.97
C ASP A 326 5.90 -2.78 -4.62
N GLY A 327 4.81 -2.28 -4.02
CA GLY A 327 4.64 -0.84 -3.79
C GLY A 327 4.46 -0.05 -5.08
N THR A 328 3.87 -0.66 -6.12
CA THR A 328 3.74 -0.05 -7.46
C THR A 328 2.32 -0.06 -8.00
N VAL A 329 2.06 0.83 -8.96
CA VAL A 329 0.87 0.82 -9.81
C VAL A 329 1.31 0.63 -11.27
N SER A 330 0.66 -0.27 -11.99
CA SER A 330 0.92 -0.49 -13.43
C SER A 330 -0.21 0.12 -14.27
N ARG A 331 0.13 0.94 -15.27
CA ARG A 331 -0.78 1.41 -16.31
C ARG A 331 -0.65 0.52 -17.53
N ILE A 332 -1.77 0.06 -18.06
CA ILE A 332 -1.84 -0.78 -19.27
C ILE A 332 -2.62 -0.02 -20.33
N ASP A 333 -1.94 0.32 -21.42
CA ASP A 333 -2.55 0.88 -22.62
C ASP A 333 -2.75 -0.22 -23.66
N ARG A 334 -4.01 -0.47 -24.03
CA ARG A 334 -4.36 -1.53 -25.00
C ARG A 334 -4.01 -1.14 -26.43
N ALA A 335 -4.05 0.15 -26.78
CA ALA A 335 -3.76 0.59 -28.14
C ALA A 335 -2.26 0.40 -28.47
N GLY A 336 -1.38 0.63 -27.49
CA GLY A 336 0.07 0.48 -27.63
C GLY A 336 0.66 -0.85 -27.13
N GLY A 337 -0.07 -1.62 -26.32
CA GLY A 337 0.42 -2.86 -25.71
C GLY A 337 1.51 -2.66 -24.64
N SER A 338 1.77 -1.42 -24.23
CA SER A 338 2.80 -1.07 -23.24
C SER A 338 2.28 -1.10 -21.81
N VAL A 339 3.10 -1.60 -20.89
CA VAL A 339 2.86 -1.50 -19.44
C VAL A 339 3.85 -0.50 -18.84
N ILE A 340 3.34 0.51 -18.13
CA ILE A 340 4.15 1.51 -17.42
C ILE A 340 4.01 1.27 -15.92
N THR A 341 5.12 0.99 -15.24
CA THR A 341 5.15 0.79 -13.78
C THR A 341 5.52 2.08 -13.07
N ILE A 342 4.67 2.50 -12.13
CA ILE A 342 4.79 3.73 -11.35
C ILE A 342 5.08 3.34 -9.90
N PRO A 343 6.20 3.80 -9.31
CA PRO A 343 6.45 3.60 -7.89
C PRO A 343 5.53 4.50 -7.07
N VAL A 344 4.78 3.91 -6.15
CA VAL A 344 3.90 4.62 -5.20
C VAL A 344 4.51 4.58 -3.80
N GLY A 345 5.19 3.48 -3.46
CA GLY A 345 5.66 3.20 -2.11
C GLY A 345 4.61 2.44 -1.29
N GLY A 346 5.02 1.95 -0.12
CA GLY A 346 4.15 1.22 0.81
C GLY A 346 3.47 0.00 0.18
N GLU A 347 2.16 -0.14 0.42
CA GLU A 347 1.31 -1.23 -0.06
C GLU A 347 0.04 -0.68 -0.70
N PRO A 348 0.00 -0.48 -2.03
CA PRO A 348 -1.21 -0.10 -2.76
C PRO A 348 -2.33 -1.14 -2.61
N THR A 349 -3.45 -0.76 -1.98
CA THR A 349 -4.57 -1.67 -1.66
C THR A 349 -5.79 -1.48 -2.56
N ALA A 350 -6.05 -0.26 -3.04
CA ALA A 350 -7.21 0.04 -3.87
C ALA A 350 -6.95 1.21 -4.84
N LEU A 351 -7.71 1.23 -5.94
CA LEU A 351 -7.63 2.23 -7.00
C LEU A 351 -9.01 2.77 -7.35
N ALA A 352 -9.10 4.08 -7.60
CA ALA A 352 -10.27 4.69 -8.21
C ALA A 352 -9.85 5.84 -9.11
N PHE A 353 -10.43 5.92 -10.31
CA PHE A 353 -10.19 7.00 -11.24
C PHE A 353 -11.30 8.05 -11.13
N GLY A 354 -10.94 9.33 -11.06
CA GLY A 354 -11.90 10.44 -11.04
C GLY A 354 -11.22 11.80 -10.90
N GLY A 355 -11.88 12.86 -11.41
CA GLY A 355 -11.35 14.23 -11.36
C GLY A 355 -10.02 14.40 -12.09
N SER A 356 -9.86 13.78 -13.27
CA SER A 356 -8.61 13.78 -14.07
C SER A 356 -7.39 13.15 -13.38
N SER A 357 -7.59 12.26 -12.39
CA SER A 357 -6.49 11.60 -11.69
C SER A 357 -6.86 10.17 -11.28
N LEU A 358 -5.83 9.36 -11.09
CA LEU A 358 -5.95 8.08 -10.41
C LEU A 358 -5.62 8.27 -8.93
N TRP A 359 -6.49 7.79 -8.05
CA TRP A 359 -6.32 7.84 -6.61
C TRP A 359 -6.00 6.44 -6.09
N VAL A 360 -4.95 6.33 -5.27
CA VAL A 360 -4.39 5.07 -4.79
C VAL A 360 -4.37 5.04 -3.28
N ALA A 361 -5.12 4.14 -2.65
CA ALA A 361 -5.01 3.91 -1.21
C ALA A 361 -3.75 3.09 -0.90
N ASP A 362 -2.95 3.52 0.08
CA ASP A 362 -1.73 2.84 0.54
C ASP A 362 -1.87 2.42 2.01
N GLY A 363 -2.04 1.10 2.19
CA GLY A 363 -2.29 0.46 3.48
C GLY A 363 -1.10 0.51 4.44
N GLU A 364 0.13 0.68 3.96
CA GLU A 364 1.31 0.74 4.83
C GLU A 364 1.58 2.17 5.29
N THR A 365 1.45 3.16 4.40
CA THR A 365 1.81 4.55 4.72
C THR A 365 0.67 5.35 5.36
N GLY A 366 -0.59 4.87 5.25
CA GLY A 366 -1.75 5.56 5.78
C GLY A 366 -2.21 6.73 4.89
N ARG A 367 -2.03 6.61 3.58
CA ARG A 367 -2.15 7.72 2.62
C ARG A 367 -3.00 7.34 1.42
N VAL A 368 -3.47 8.38 0.72
CA VAL A 368 -3.98 8.26 -0.64
C VAL A 368 -3.09 9.09 -1.56
N GLU A 369 -2.49 8.42 -2.53
CA GLU A 369 -1.63 9.03 -3.52
C GLU A 369 -2.45 9.42 -4.76
N GLN A 370 -2.22 10.63 -5.26
CA GLN A 370 -2.82 11.14 -6.49
C GLN A 370 -1.80 10.97 -7.62
N ILE A 371 -2.12 10.16 -8.61
CA ILE A 371 -1.31 9.98 -9.81
C ILE A 371 -1.94 10.78 -10.94
N ASN A 372 -1.14 11.68 -11.52
CA ASN A 372 -1.49 12.35 -12.77
C ASN A 372 -1.29 11.35 -13.91
N PHE A 373 -2.38 11.06 -14.64
CA PHE A 373 -2.36 10.05 -15.70
C PHE A 373 -1.59 10.48 -16.94
N ASN A 374 -1.42 11.78 -17.19
CA ASN A 374 -0.62 12.27 -18.33
C ASN A 374 0.87 12.08 -18.08
N THR A 375 1.33 12.44 -16.87
CA THR A 375 2.76 12.36 -16.54
C THR A 375 3.18 11.01 -15.95
N ASN A 376 2.24 10.14 -15.56
CA ASN A 376 2.48 8.89 -14.82
C ASN A 376 3.31 9.11 -13.54
N ARG A 377 3.07 10.23 -12.84
CA ARG A 377 3.78 10.59 -11.60
C ARG A 377 2.79 10.83 -10.46
N VAL A 378 3.21 10.49 -9.24
CA VAL A 378 2.52 10.92 -8.02
C VAL A 378 2.69 12.42 -7.89
N VAL A 379 1.58 13.17 -7.92
CA VAL A 379 1.54 14.64 -7.89
C VAL A 379 1.07 15.19 -6.55
N ASP A 380 0.30 14.41 -5.81
CA ASP A 380 -0.11 14.75 -4.45
C ASP A 380 -0.25 13.49 -3.60
N SER A 381 -0.24 13.69 -2.30
CA SER A 381 -0.23 12.66 -1.30
C SER A 381 -1.05 13.16 -0.12
N LEU A 382 -2.19 12.54 0.15
CA LEU A 382 -3.15 12.99 1.15
C LEU A 382 -3.22 12.02 2.35
N PRO A 383 -3.32 12.52 3.60
CA PRO A 383 -3.54 11.66 4.76
C PRO A 383 -4.91 10.99 4.71
N ALA A 384 -4.92 9.66 4.86
CA ALA A 384 -6.10 8.85 4.65
C ALA A 384 -6.65 8.18 5.92
N GLY A 385 -5.84 8.12 6.97
CA GLY A 385 -6.11 7.31 8.16
C GLY A 385 -5.12 6.17 8.28
N ASN A 386 -5.33 5.29 9.24
CA ASN A 386 -4.52 4.10 9.43
C ASN A 386 -4.98 3.00 8.47
N ALA A 387 -4.04 2.30 7.84
CA ALA A 387 -4.30 1.15 6.95
C ALA A 387 -5.49 1.32 5.98
N PRO A 388 -5.49 2.34 5.10
CA PRO A 388 -6.57 2.53 4.14
C PRO A 388 -6.67 1.33 3.19
N ARG A 389 -7.91 0.92 2.92
CA ARG A 389 -8.21 -0.36 2.26
C ARG A 389 -9.06 -0.23 1.00
N GLY A 390 -9.91 0.79 0.94
CA GLY A 390 -10.78 1.07 -0.21
C GLY A 390 -10.75 2.54 -0.56
N VAL A 391 -10.90 2.87 -1.86
CA VAL A 391 -11.01 4.24 -2.34
C VAL A 391 -12.16 4.36 -3.35
N ALA A 392 -12.92 5.44 -3.26
CA ALA A 392 -13.95 5.82 -4.22
C ALA A 392 -13.90 7.32 -4.48
N VAL A 393 -14.31 7.75 -5.68
CA VAL A 393 -14.25 9.16 -6.08
C VAL A 393 -15.64 9.64 -6.45
N THR A 394 -16.07 10.76 -5.86
CA THR A 394 -17.22 11.56 -6.30
C THR A 394 -16.70 12.81 -7.04
N SER A 395 -17.58 13.57 -7.67
CA SER A 395 -17.17 14.78 -8.42
C SER A 395 -16.46 15.83 -7.54
N ASP A 396 -16.70 15.82 -6.23
CA ASP A 396 -16.23 16.82 -5.28
C ASP A 396 -15.28 16.27 -4.21
N ALA A 397 -15.10 14.95 -4.10
CA ALA A 397 -14.37 14.35 -3.00
C ALA A 397 -13.79 12.97 -3.30
N VAL A 398 -12.72 12.63 -2.59
CA VAL A 398 -12.15 11.28 -2.51
C VAL A 398 -12.57 10.67 -1.17
N TRP A 399 -13.02 9.42 -1.21
CA TRP A 399 -13.52 8.69 -0.06
C TRP A 399 -12.65 7.48 0.19
N VAL A 400 -12.25 7.29 1.45
CA VAL A 400 -11.29 6.24 1.82
C VAL A 400 -11.81 5.47 3.02
N SER A 401 -11.89 4.15 2.92
CA SER A 401 -12.24 3.29 4.05
C SER A 401 -10.99 2.76 4.76
N SER A 402 -11.00 2.76 6.10
CA SER A 402 -9.94 2.25 6.95
C SER A 402 -10.50 1.20 7.90
N ALA A 403 -10.18 -0.06 7.66
CA ALA A 403 -10.70 -1.17 8.45
C ALA A 403 -10.21 -1.12 9.91
N VAL A 404 -8.92 -0.82 10.12
CA VAL A 404 -8.31 -0.72 11.47
C VAL A 404 -8.93 0.41 12.30
N ASP A 405 -9.28 1.53 11.66
CA ASP A 405 -9.85 2.69 12.36
C ASP A 405 -11.35 2.55 12.62
N GLY A 406 -12.06 1.71 11.86
CA GLY A 406 -13.53 1.65 11.88
C GLY A 406 -14.16 2.93 11.29
N GLN A 407 -13.53 3.51 10.27
CA GLN A 407 -13.89 4.84 9.75
C GLN A 407 -13.80 4.95 8.22
N VAL A 408 -14.52 5.94 7.70
CA VAL A 408 -14.39 6.44 6.32
C VAL A 408 -13.97 7.90 6.35
N ASN A 409 -12.94 8.26 5.59
CA ASN A 409 -12.46 9.63 5.44
C ASN A 409 -12.92 10.19 4.09
N ARG A 410 -13.58 11.35 4.13
CA ARG A 410 -13.93 12.17 2.95
C ARG A 410 -12.94 13.32 2.82
N LEU A 411 -12.25 13.39 1.67
CA LEU A 411 -11.25 14.40 1.33
C LEU A 411 -11.81 15.31 0.23
N ASP A 412 -12.08 16.57 0.55
CA ASP A 412 -12.64 17.55 -0.39
C ASP A 412 -11.64 17.92 -1.51
N LEU A 413 -12.03 17.74 -2.78
CA LEU A 413 -11.23 18.11 -3.96
C LEU A 413 -11.29 19.62 -4.26
N THR A 414 -12.45 20.25 -4.07
CA THR A 414 -12.68 21.68 -4.37
C THR A 414 -12.21 22.62 -3.26
N ARG A 415 -12.05 22.09 -2.03
CA ARG A 415 -11.62 22.84 -0.85
C ARG A 415 -10.33 22.23 -0.31
N SER A 416 -9.26 22.40 -1.07
CA SER A 416 -7.85 22.12 -0.72
C SER A 416 -7.67 21.28 0.56
N GLY A 417 -7.98 19.98 0.46
CA GLY A 417 -7.62 18.98 1.47
C GLY A 417 -8.39 19.00 2.79
N ARG A 418 -9.58 19.61 2.88
CA ARG A 418 -10.41 19.48 4.09
C ARG A 418 -10.86 18.02 4.25
N ARG A 419 -10.35 17.37 5.29
CA ARG A 419 -10.71 16.01 5.70
C ARG A 419 -11.92 16.03 6.64
N ARG A 420 -12.89 15.15 6.40
CA ARG A 420 -13.96 14.79 7.33
C ARG A 420 -13.89 13.29 7.62
N THR A 421 -13.84 12.95 8.89
CA THR A 421 -13.90 11.56 9.37
C THR A 421 -15.35 11.18 9.66
N ILE A 422 -15.76 9.98 9.26
CA ILE A 422 -17.10 9.43 9.43
C ILE A 422 -16.95 8.05 10.06
N ASP A 423 -17.62 7.82 11.19
CA ASP A 423 -17.60 6.52 11.84
C ASP A 423 -18.46 5.52 11.06
N VAL A 424 -17.85 4.40 10.69
CA VAL A 424 -18.52 3.28 10.03
C VAL A 424 -17.99 2.01 10.68
N ALA A 425 -18.78 1.45 11.59
CA ALA A 425 -18.42 0.24 12.34
C ALA A 425 -18.16 -0.97 11.43
N GLY A 426 -17.49 -1.98 11.98
CA GLY A 426 -17.40 -3.31 11.37
C GLY A 426 -16.29 -3.50 10.34
N GLY A 427 -15.17 -2.80 10.49
CA GLY A 427 -14.02 -2.95 9.60
C GLY A 427 -14.36 -2.60 8.14
N PRO A 428 -14.60 -1.32 7.81
CA PRO A 428 -15.00 -0.91 6.46
C PRO A 428 -13.91 -1.29 5.45
N ALA A 429 -14.28 -2.25 4.59
CA ALA A 429 -13.38 -3.03 3.76
C ALA A 429 -13.33 -2.55 2.31
N ALA A 430 -14.49 -2.24 1.76
CA ALA A 430 -14.66 -1.79 0.39
C ALA A 430 -15.63 -0.62 0.32
N ILE A 431 -15.41 0.26 -0.65
CA ILE A 431 -16.20 1.47 -0.84
C ILE A 431 -16.42 1.72 -2.33
N THR A 432 -17.62 2.15 -2.72
CA THR A 432 -17.93 2.54 -4.10
C THR A 432 -18.87 3.73 -4.11
N ALA A 433 -18.72 4.62 -5.10
CA ALA A 433 -19.68 5.68 -5.38
C ALA A 433 -20.60 5.25 -6.53
N GLY A 434 -21.89 5.59 -6.45
CA GLY A 434 -22.85 5.30 -7.51
C GLY A 434 -24.30 5.46 -7.08
N ALA A 435 -25.18 5.68 -8.05
CA ALA A 435 -26.61 5.91 -7.83
C ALA A 435 -26.90 7.02 -6.79
N GLY A 436 -26.10 8.10 -6.82
CA GLY A 436 -26.25 9.26 -5.94
C GLY A 436 -25.87 9.04 -4.48
N ALA A 437 -25.14 7.96 -4.17
CA ALA A 437 -24.68 7.64 -2.82
C ALA A 437 -23.26 7.08 -2.82
N VAL A 438 -22.67 7.04 -1.62
CA VAL A 438 -21.45 6.26 -1.34
C VAL A 438 -21.87 5.03 -0.54
N TRP A 439 -21.36 3.86 -0.93
CA TRP A 439 -21.71 2.57 -0.32
C TRP A 439 -20.46 1.94 0.25
N VAL A 440 -20.54 1.50 1.50
CA VAL A 440 -19.41 0.95 2.26
C VAL A 440 -19.77 -0.46 2.73
N ALA A 441 -18.92 -1.44 2.45
CA ALA A 441 -19.05 -2.79 2.98
C ALA A 441 -18.17 -2.94 4.23
N SER A 442 -18.77 -3.42 5.31
CA SER A 442 -18.12 -3.69 6.59
C SER A 442 -18.01 -5.19 6.78
N GLU A 443 -16.78 -5.72 6.72
CA GLU A 443 -16.54 -7.17 6.69
C GLU A 443 -16.87 -7.86 8.02
N GLU A 444 -16.65 -7.19 9.15
CA GLU A 444 -16.78 -7.77 10.49
C GLU A 444 -18.26 -7.94 10.90
N ASP A 445 -19.11 -6.96 10.54
CA ASP A 445 -20.51 -6.92 11.01
C ASP A 445 -21.52 -7.48 9.98
N ARG A 446 -21.06 -7.81 8.76
CA ARG A 446 -21.89 -8.30 7.64
C ARG A 446 -22.88 -7.24 7.14
N LEU A 447 -22.39 -6.00 7.03
CA LEU A 447 -23.22 -4.83 6.73
C LEU A 447 -22.75 -4.10 5.47
N VAL A 448 -23.72 -3.48 4.79
CA VAL A 448 -23.47 -2.40 3.83
C VAL A 448 -24.12 -1.13 4.34
N THR A 449 -23.33 -0.07 4.47
CA THR A 449 -23.77 1.26 4.90
C THR A 449 -23.85 2.21 3.71
N LYS A 450 -25.02 2.79 3.49
CA LYS A 450 -25.27 3.86 2.51
C LYS A 450 -24.99 5.21 3.16
N LEU A 451 -24.05 5.98 2.61
CA LEU A 451 -23.70 7.33 3.05
C LEU A 451 -24.23 8.38 2.06
N ASP A 452 -24.67 9.51 2.60
CA ASP A 452 -24.99 10.69 1.80
C ASP A 452 -23.69 11.37 1.30
N PRO A 453 -23.48 11.58 -0.01
CA PRO A 453 -22.22 12.10 -0.53
C PRO A 453 -21.89 13.54 -0.11
N ARG A 454 -22.88 14.36 0.27
CA ARG A 454 -22.63 15.77 0.63
C ARG A 454 -22.28 15.92 2.10
N SER A 455 -23.05 15.26 2.96
CA SER A 455 -22.91 15.34 4.42
C SER A 455 -21.99 14.25 4.99
N GLY A 456 -21.84 13.12 4.30
CA GLY A 456 -21.19 11.92 4.82
C GLY A 456 -22.02 11.16 5.85
N ALA A 457 -23.25 11.60 6.15
CA ALA A 457 -24.07 10.96 7.16
C ALA A 457 -24.53 9.56 6.71
N PRO A 458 -24.56 8.56 7.61
CA PRO A 458 -25.16 7.26 7.32
C PRO A 458 -26.67 7.41 7.12
N VAL A 459 -27.14 7.02 5.95
CA VAL A 459 -28.55 7.06 5.54
C VAL A 459 -29.25 5.75 5.87
N LYS A 460 -28.57 4.62 5.66
CA LYS A 460 -29.14 3.28 5.88
C LYS A 460 -28.04 2.24 6.06
N THR A 461 -28.27 1.28 6.94
CA THR A 461 -27.44 0.10 7.14
C THR A 461 -28.23 -1.14 6.74
N ILE A 462 -27.61 -2.05 5.99
CA ILE A 462 -28.27 -3.16 5.30
C ILE A 462 -27.48 -4.45 5.59
N GLY A 463 -28.15 -5.46 6.14
CA GLY A 463 -27.54 -6.78 6.34
C GLY A 463 -27.28 -7.51 5.02
N VAL A 464 -26.09 -8.09 4.91
CA VAL A 464 -25.63 -8.89 3.75
C VAL A 464 -25.04 -10.22 4.24
N GLY A 465 -24.26 -10.90 3.39
CA GLY A 465 -23.60 -12.14 3.75
C GLY A 465 -22.33 -11.94 4.56
N ASN A 466 -21.64 -13.02 4.88
CA ASN A 466 -20.37 -13.05 5.61
C ASN A 466 -19.22 -12.51 4.75
N ALA A 467 -18.34 -11.72 5.38
CA ALA A 467 -17.18 -11.08 4.76
C ALA A 467 -17.51 -10.38 3.41
N PRO A 468 -18.37 -9.34 3.41
CA PRO A 468 -18.65 -8.54 2.21
C PRO A 468 -17.38 -7.81 1.74
N ALA A 469 -16.79 -8.34 0.67
CA ALA A 469 -15.44 -8.05 0.21
C ALA A 469 -15.34 -6.92 -0.82
N ALA A 470 -16.37 -6.78 -1.66
CA ALA A 470 -16.37 -5.85 -2.77
C ALA A 470 -17.81 -5.45 -3.14
N LEU A 471 -17.94 -4.25 -3.73
CA LEU A 471 -19.20 -3.64 -4.10
C LEU A 471 -19.10 -3.05 -5.51
N ALA A 472 -20.16 -3.18 -6.30
CA ALA A 472 -20.31 -2.43 -7.55
C ALA A 472 -21.76 -1.97 -7.75
N VAL A 473 -21.92 -0.78 -8.34
CA VAL A 473 -23.24 -0.19 -8.62
C VAL A 473 -23.55 -0.31 -10.10
N GLY A 474 -24.65 -0.98 -10.44
CA GLY A 474 -25.09 -1.15 -11.82
C GLY A 474 -26.46 -1.81 -11.92
N PHE A 475 -27.14 -1.61 -13.06
CA PHE A 475 -28.48 -2.20 -13.30
C PHE A 475 -29.51 -1.84 -12.22
N GLY A 476 -29.44 -0.61 -11.68
CA GLY A 476 -30.33 -0.12 -10.61
C GLY A 476 -30.09 -0.77 -9.24
N SER A 477 -28.97 -1.47 -9.05
CA SER A 477 -28.66 -2.21 -7.83
C SER A 477 -27.21 -2.02 -7.39
N VAL A 478 -26.95 -2.27 -6.12
CA VAL A 478 -25.63 -2.49 -5.55
C VAL A 478 -25.43 -3.99 -5.44
N TRP A 479 -24.33 -4.50 -5.98
CA TRP A 479 -23.96 -5.91 -5.96
C TRP A 479 -22.82 -6.11 -4.98
N VAL A 480 -22.98 -7.02 -4.04
CA VAL A 480 -22.07 -7.24 -2.91
C VAL A 480 -21.50 -8.63 -2.98
N ALA A 481 -20.19 -8.77 -3.16
CA ALA A 481 -19.51 -10.05 -3.09
C ALA A 481 -19.33 -10.48 -1.62
N ASN A 482 -20.01 -11.53 -1.19
CA ASN A 482 -19.85 -12.09 0.16
C ASN A 482 -18.88 -13.28 0.07
N ARG A 483 -17.64 -13.04 0.49
CA ARG A 483 -16.50 -13.93 0.20
C ARG A 483 -16.67 -15.31 0.84
N ASP A 484 -17.03 -15.33 2.12
CA ASP A 484 -17.06 -16.55 2.92
C ASP A 484 -18.34 -17.39 2.68
N ASP A 485 -19.37 -16.78 2.08
CA ASP A 485 -20.59 -17.49 1.68
C ASP A 485 -20.53 -18.03 0.24
N GLY A 486 -19.59 -17.55 -0.57
CA GLY A 486 -19.58 -17.82 -2.00
C GLY A 486 -20.82 -17.28 -2.72
N THR A 487 -21.31 -16.10 -2.32
CA THR A 487 -22.52 -15.49 -2.87
C THR A 487 -22.34 -14.03 -3.30
N VAL A 488 -23.26 -13.54 -4.12
CA VAL A 488 -23.41 -12.11 -4.40
C VAL A 488 -24.80 -11.63 -3.97
N THR A 489 -24.87 -10.69 -3.03
CA THR A 489 -26.12 -10.06 -2.61
C THR A 489 -26.47 -8.90 -3.54
N ARG A 490 -27.72 -8.84 -3.99
CA ARG A 490 -28.26 -7.73 -4.77
C ARG A 490 -29.10 -6.82 -3.87
N ILE A 491 -28.74 -5.55 -3.79
CA ILE A 491 -29.45 -4.52 -3.04
C ILE A 491 -30.02 -3.51 -4.02
N SER A 492 -31.30 -3.13 -3.89
CA SER A 492 -31.85 -2.01 -4.65
C SER A 492 -31.13 -0.70 -4.30
N ALA A 493 -30.59 0.01 -5.29
CA ALA A 493 -29.85 1.25 -5.04
C ALA A 493 -30.76 2.38 -4.52
N THR A 494 -32.05 2.35 -4.89
CA THR A 494 -33.04 3.35 -4.48
C THR A 494 -33.61 3.04 -3.10
N THR A 495 -34.14 1.84 -2.87
CA THR A 495 -34.85 1.49 -1.62
C THR A 495 -33.95 0.90 -0.54
N GLY A 496 -32.77 0.38 -0.91
CA GLY A 496 -31.90 -0.36 -0.02
C GLY A 496 -32.52 -1.68 0.47
N VAL A 497 -33.43 -2.27 -0.30
CA VAL A 497 -34.02 -3.59 -0.02
C VAL A 497 -33.17 -4.66 -0.70
N VAL A 498 -32.88 -5.76 0.01
CA VAL A 498 -32.21 -6.94 -0.54
C VAL A 498 -33.17 -7.66 -1.49
N GLY A 499 -32.83 -7.70 -2.78
CA GLY A 499 -33.67 -8.25 -3.85
C GLY A 499 -33.35 -9.70 -4.23
N GLY A 500 -32.21 -10.24 -3.80
CA GLY A 500 -31.82 -11.63 -4.04
C GLY A 500 -30.36 -11.92 -3.68
N ILE A 501 -30.06 -13.19 -3.39
CA ILE A 501 -28.71 -13.70 -3.12
C ILE A 501 -28.38 -14.71 -4.21
N VAL A 502 -27.32 -14.46 -4.97
CA VAL A 502 -26.90 -15.29 -6.11
C VAL A 502 -25.72 -16.18 -5.68
N PRO A 503 -25.86 -17.51 -5.66
CA PRO A 503 -24.74 -18.41 -5.41
C PRO A 503 -23.74 -18.36 -6.57
N VAL A 504 -22.46 -18.14 -6.25
CA VAL A 504 -21.35 -18.21 -7.22
C VAL A 504 -20.38 -19.37 -6.92
N GLY A 505 -20.49 -19.98 -5.73
CA GLY A 505 -19.98 -21.32 -5.42
C GLY A 505 -18.47 -21.42 -5.14
N GLY A 506 -17.74 -20.30 -5.18
CA GLY A 506 -16.34 -20.22 -4.79
C GLY A 506 -16.12 -19.07 -3.81
N ARG A 507 -15.09 -18.26 -4.05
CA ARG A 507 -14.64 -17.15 -3.22
C ARG A 507 -14.69 -15.81 -3.97
N PRO A 508 -15.83 -15.10 -4.01
CA PRO A 508 -15.94 -13.84 -4.71
C PRO A 508 -15.14 -12.74 -3.99
N VAL A 509 -14.13 -12.17 -4.65
CA VAL A 509 -13.22 -11.16 -4.08
C VAL A 509 -13.36 -9.78 -4.70
N ALA A 510 -13.85 -9.70 -5.94
CA ALA A 510 -14.10 -8.44 -6.63
C ALA A 510 -15.35 -8.55 -7.50
N VAL A 511 -16.02 -7.43 -7.74
CA VAL A 511 -17.24 -7.35 -8.57
C VAL A 511 -17.21 -6.09 -9.43
N ALA A 512 -17.65 -6.21 -10.68
CA ALA A 512 -17.81 -5.10 -11.62
C ALA A 512 -19.13 -5.25 -12.39
N THR A 513 -19.71 -4.14 -12.85
CA THR A 513 -20.98 -4.13 -13.60
C THR A 513 -20.84 -3.42 -14.93
N GLY A 514 -21.32 -4.05 -16.01
CA GLY A 514 -21.28 -3.49 -17.37
C GLY A 514 -21.29 -4.60 -18.42
N LEU A 515 -21.25 -4.24 -19.71
CA LEU A 515 -21.36 -5.20 -20.81
C LEU A 515 -22.60 -6.12 -20.69
N GLY A 516 -23.70 -5.58 -20.15
CA GLY A 516 -24.95 -6.32 -19.92
C GLY A 516 -24.90 -7.39 -18.82
N ALA A 517 -23.86 -7.44 -17.98
CA ALA A 517 -23.73 -8.42 -16.91
C ALA A 517 -23.06 -7.88 -15.65
N VAL A 518 -23.17 -8.64 -14.56
CA VAL A 518 -22.33 -8.48 -13.37
C VAL A 518 -21.19 -9.49 -13.49
N TRP A 519 -19.95 -9.05 -13.28
CA TRP A 519 -18.75 -9.85 -13.41
C TRP A 519 -18.09 -9.97 -12.04
N VAL A 520 -17.75 -11.18 -11.64
CA VAL A 520 -17.20 -11.46 -10.30
C VAL A 520 -15.87 -12.18 -10.47
N ALA A 521 -14.81 -11.63 -9.87
CA ALA A 521 -13.56 -12.36 -9.71
C ALA A 521 -13.74 -13.36 -8.57
N ASP A 522 -13.71 -14.65 -8.89
CA ASP A 522 -13.74 -15.72 -7.91
C ASP A 522 -12.33 -16.28 -7.73
N GLY A 523 -11.74 -16.00 -6.57
CA GLY A 523 -10.38 -16.36 -6.21
C GLY A 523 -10.09 -17.86 -6.10
N GLU A 524 -11.04 -18.73 -6.42
CA GLU A 524 -10.83 -20.18 -6.66
C GLU A 524 -10.49 -20.52 -8.12
N GLY A 525 -10.33 -19.53 -9.00
CA GLY A 525 -9.82 -19.76 -10.36
C GLY A 525 -10.83 -19.54 -11.48
N ALA A 526 -11.79 -18.63 -11.30
CA ALA A 526 -12.73 -18.28 -12.35
C ALA A 526 -13.22 -16.83 -12.29
N VAL A 527 -13.66 -16.32 -13.44
CA VAL A 527 -14.52 -15.14 -13.51
C VAL A 527 -15.96 -15.61 -13.71
N ILE A 528 -16.89 -15.12 -12.88
CA ILE A 528 -18.30 -15.49 -12.94
C ILE A 528 -19.09 -14.35 -13.58
N ARG A 529 -19.82 -14.67 -14.65
CA ARG A 529 -20.80 -13.78 -15.27
C ARG A 529 -22.17 -14.04 -14.67
N ILE A 530 -22.84 -13.02 -14.14
CA ILE A 530 -24.21 -13.08 -13.62
C ILE A 530 -25.11 -12.22 -14.52
N ASP A 531 -26.24 -12.80 -14.92
CA ASP A 531 -27.32 -12.07 -15.58
C ASP A 531 -28.07 -11.21 -14.54
N PRO A 532 -28.13 -9.88 -14.69
CA PRO A 532 -28.67 -9.00 -13.65
C PRO A 532 -30.19 -9.09 -13.50
N GLY A 533 -30.91 -9.62 -14.49
CA GLY A 533 -32.37 -9.80 -14.44
C GLY A 533 -32.76 -11.10 -13.76
N THR A 534 -32.08 -12.20 -14.11
CA THR A 534 -32.46 -13.57 -13.73
C THR A 534 -31.59 -14.16 -12.63
N GLY A 535 -30.40 -13.61 -12.36
CA GLY A 535 -29.42 -14.17 -11.43
C GLY A 535 -28.69 -15.41 -11.96
N LYS A 536 -28.91 -15.83 -13.22
CA LYS A 536 -28.23 -16.98 -13.81
C LYS A 536 -26.73 -16.72 -13.94
N THR A 537 -25.93 -17.71 -13.57
CA THR A 537 -24.46 -17.61 -13.56
C THR A 537 -23.83 -18.42 -14.70
N ARG A 538 -22.68 -17.96 -15.19
CA ARG A 538 -21.78 -18.68 -16.10
C ARG A 538 -20.35 -18.55 -15.57
N ARG A 539 -19.69 -19.68 -15.31
CA ARG A 539 -18.30 -19.76 -14.84
C ARG A 539 -17.33 -19.76 -16.02
N ILE A 540 -16.30 -18.92 -15.96
CA ILE A 540 -15.21 -18.83 -16.94
C ILE A 540 -13.90 -19.18 -16.23
N PRO A 541 -13.35 -20.40 -16.41
CA PRO A 541 -12.09 -20.79 -15.79
C PRO A 541 -10.94 -19.89 -16.26
N THR A 542 -10.10 -19.44 -15.33
CA THR A 542 -8.94 -18.59 -15.61
C THR A 542 -7.61 -19.32 -15.47
N GLY A 543 -7.58 -20.50 -14.85
CA GLY A 543 -6.38 -21.32 -14.64
C GLY A 543 -5.43 -20.82 -13.53
N SER A 544 -5.51 -19.53 -13.17
CA SER A 544 -4.91 -18.91 -11.99
C SER A 544 -6.01 -18.22 -11.17
N ALA A 545 -5.73 -17.73 -9.96
CA ALA A 545 -6.74 -17.16 -9.06
C ALA A 545 -7.00 -15.68 -9.40
N PRO A 546 -8.18 -15.31 -9.91
CA PRO A 546 -8.57 -13.91 -10.11
C PRO A 546 -8.58 -13.14 -8.80
N SER A 547 -7.91 -12.00 -8.78
CA SER A 547 -7.81 -11.11 -7.61
C SER A 547 -8.63 -9.84 -7.75
N ALA A 548 -8.84 -9.37 -8.97
CA ALA A 548 -9.58 -8.14 -9.28
C ALA A 548 -10.23 -8.23 -10.66
N VAL A 549 -11.35 -7.53 -10.87
CA VAL A 549 -12.05 -7.48 -12.17
C VAL A 549 -12.47 -6.05 -12.50
N THR A 550 -12.31 -5.65 -13.76
CA THR A 550 -12.83 -4.38 -14.28
C THR A 550 -13.24 -4.51 -15.75
N LEU A 551 -13.83 -3.47 -16.32
CA LEU A 551 -14.34 -3.45 -17.69
C LEU A 551 -13.70 -2.30 -18.46
N TYR A 552 -13.12 -2.61 -19.62
CA TYR A 552 -12.49 -1.63 -20.49
C TYR A 552 -12.55 -2.07 -21.95
N ASP A 553 -12.84 -1.12 -22.84
CA ASP A 553 -12.87 -1.31 -24.29
C ASP A 553 -13.72 -2.52 -24.72
N GLY A 554 -14.93 -2.65 -24.18
CA GLY A 554 -15.83 -3.77 -24.53
C GLY A 554 -15.42 -5.15 -23.98
N HIS A 555 -14.38 -5.24 -23.16
CA HIS A 555 -13.86 -6.51 -22.62
C HIS A 555 -13.86 -6.55 -21.10
N VAL A 556 -13.76 -7.76 -20.55
CA VAL A 556 -13.57 -8.01 -19.12
C VAL A 556 -12.08 -8.18 -18.85
N TRP A 557 -11.56 -7.44 -17.89
CA TRP A 557 -10.15 -7.46 -17.50
C TRP A 557 -10.04 -8.01 -16.09
N THR A 558 -9.06 -8.88 -15.85
CA THR A 558 -8.88 -9.47 -14.53
C THR A 558 -7.41 -9.63 -14.19
N GLY A 559 -7.04 -9.19 -12.99
CA GLY A 559 -5.74 -9.51 -12.40
C GLY A 559 -5.77 -10.95 -11.89
N ALA A 560 -4.63 -11.65 -11.95
CA ALA A 560 -4.52 -13.01 -11.47
C ALA A 560 -3.28 -13.21 -10.58
N THR A 561 -3.46 -13.99 -9.51
CA THR A 561 -2.43 -14.41 -8.56
C THR A 561 -2.24 -15.92 -8.58
N ALA A 562 -1.25 -16.40 -7.82
CA ALA A 562 -1.05 -17.81 -7.55
C ALA A 562 -2.34 -18.52 -7.09
N SER A 563 -2.48 -19.79 -7.49
CA SER A 563 -3.64 -20.62 -7.15
C SER A 563 -3.23 -22.03 -6.73
N PRO A 564 -4.06 -22.74 -5.95
CA PRO A 564 -3.78 -24.15 -5.64
C PRO A 564 -3.77 -25.02 -6.90
N ALA A 565 -4.50 -24.66 -7.94
CA ALA A 565 -4.53 -25.40 -9.19
C ALA A 565 -3.17 -25.41 -9.92
N THR A 566 -2.35 -24.37 -9.71
CA THR A 566 -1.04 -24.23 -10.37
C THR A 566 0.14 -24.64 -9.48
N HIS A 567 -0.01 -24.56 -8.16
CA HIS A 567 1.11 -24.65 -7.23
C HIS A 567 0.96 -25.64 -6.08
N ARG A 568 -0.15 -26.37 -5.99
CA ARG A 568 -0.33 -27.36 -4.93
C ARG A 568 0.72 -28.46 -5.04
N GLY A 569 1.43 -28.71 -3.96
CA GLY A 569 2.37 -29.83 -3.85
C GLY A 569 3.66 -29.51 -3.11
N GLY A 570 4.52 -30.51 -2.98
CA GLY A 570 5.88 -30.35 -2.50
C GLY A 570 6.03 -30.26 -0.98
N THR A 571 7.28 -30.14 -0.53
CA THR A 571 7.63 -29.98 0.89
C THR A 571 8.38 -28.68 1.09
N LEU A 572 7.79 -27.76 1.86
CA LEU A 572 8.41 -26.50 2.28
C LEU A 572 9.30 -26.73 3.50
N ARG A 573 10.55 -26.25 3.45
CA ARG A 573 11.53 -26.36 4.54
C ARG A 573 11.76 -25.00 5.20
N TYR A 574 11.26 -24.81 6.40
CA TYR A 574 11.37 -23.55 7.13
C TYR A 574 12.36 -23.65 8.28
N GLU A 575 13.20 -22.64 8.49
CA GLU A 575 14.09 -22.56 9.64
C GLU A 575 13.48 -21.70 10.75
N ILE A 576 13.40 -22.22 11.98
CA ILE A 576 12.94 -21.50 13.17
C ILE A 576 14.15 -21.01 13.97
N ALA A 577 14.16 -19.73 14.33
CA ALA A 577 15.22 -19.13 15.15
C ALA A 577 15.24 -19.67 16.60
N PRO A 578 16.41 -19.76 17.25
CA PRO A 578 16.50 -20.21 18.64
C PRO A 578 16.10 -19.12 19.65
N GLU A 579 15.40 -19.50 20.73
CA GLU A 579 15.14 -18.59 21.87
C GLU A 579 16.37 -18.41 22.75
N GLY A 580 16.77 -17.15 22.99
CA GLY A 580 17.62 -16.78 24.12
C GLY A 580 19.00 -17.49 24.19
N GLY A 581 19.47 -18.08 23.10
CA GLY A 581 20.70 -18.86 23.06
C GLY A 581 20.64 -20.25 23.71
N VAL A 582 19.48 -20.70 24.21
CA VAL A 582 19.31 -22.02 24.86
C VAL A 582 17.94 -22.60 24.48
N PHE A 583 17.78 -23.03 23.22
CA PHE A 583 16.51 -23.63 22.80
C PHE A 583 16.49 -25.15 23.01
N THR A 584 15.40 -25.64 23.59
CA THR A 584 14.99 -27.03 23.45
C THR A 584 13.52 -27.07 23.05
N CYS A 585 13.19 -27.39 21.79
CA CYS A 585 11.81 -27.74 21.41
C CYS A 585 11.41 -29.06 22.08
N THR A 586 11.20 -28.99 23.39
CA THR A 586 10.69 -30.10 24.21
C THR A 586 9.18 -29.95 24.40
N SER A 587 8.66 -28.73 24.24
CA SER A 587 7.24 -28.35 24.36
C SER A 587 6.78 -27.29 23.36
N CYS A 588 7.52 -27.07 22.25
CA CYS A 588 7.21 -26.00 21.29
C CYS A 588 5.97 -26.24 20.42
N ILE A 589 5.25 -27.33 20.65
CA ILE A 589 4.06 -27.75 19.88
C ILE A 589 2.73 -27.46 20.59
N ASP A 590 2.79 -26.87 21.78
CA ASP A 590 1.60 -26.55 22.58
C ASP A 590 1.11 -25.16 22.24
N ALA A 591 -0.15 -25.04 21.81
CA ALA A 591 -0.78 -23.74 21.53
C ALA A 591 -0.92 -22.88 22.78
N ALA A 592 -0.88 -23.46 23.99
CA ALA A 592 -0.95 -22.71 25.24
C ALA A 592 0.30 -21.86 25.53
N GLU A 593 1.43 -22.07 24.84
CA GLU A 593 2.67 -21.31 25.03
C GLU A 593 2.66 -20.03 24.16
N PRO A 594 2.37 -18.84 24.71
CA PRO A 594 2.17 -17.61 23.92
C PRO A 594 3.41 -17.14 23.17
N TYR A 595 4.62 -17.47 23.65
CA TYR A 595 5.88 -16.99 23.08
C TYR A 595 6.64 -18.04 22.27
N SER A 596 5.97 -19.13 21.89
CA SER A 596 6.58 -20.19 21.09
C SER A 596 7.11 -19.65 19.76
N GLN A 597 8.42 -19.77 19.51
CA GLN A 597 9.01 -19.44 18.20
C GLN A 597 8.48 -20.32 17.06
N ALA A 598 7.79 -21.42 17.37
CA ALA A 598 7.05 -22.20 16.39
C ALA A 598 5.67 -21.61 16.07
N GLY A 599 5.35 -20.39 16.49
CA GLY A 599 4.02 -19.79 16.34
C GLY A 599 3.48 -19.79 14.91
N SER A 600 4.34 -19.53 13.91
CA SER A 600 3.96 -19.58 12.49
C SER A 600 3.52 -20.98 12.07
N VAL A 601 4.14 -22.01 12.63
CA VAL A 601 3.83 -23.42 12.40
C VAL A 601 2.60 -23.86 13.20
N LEU A 602 2.47 -23.43 14.46
CA LEU A 602 1.31 -23.77 15.30
C LEU A 602 0.02 -23.15 14.76
N SER A 603 0.10 -21.95 14.18
CA SER A 603 -1.04 -21.29 13.56
C SER A 603 -1.64 -22.08 12.38
N LEU A 604 -0.89 -23.03 11.81
CA LEU A 604 -1.33 -23.90 10.71
C LEU A 604 -1.96 -25.19 11.20
N ALA A 605 -1.69 -25.56 12.45
CA ALA A 605 -2.17 -26.79 13.06
C ALA A 605 -3.46 -26.59 13.85
N TYR A 606 -3.64 -25.41 14.43
CA TYR A 606 -4.74 -25.12 15.35
C TYR A 606 -5.43 -23.80 14.97
N ASP A 607 -6.74 -23.72 15.22
CA ASP A 607 -7.59 -22.57 14.90
C ASP A 607 -8.33 -22.06 16.14
N GLY A 608 -8.67 -20.77 16.13
CA GLY A 608 -9.49 -20.12 17.14
C GLY A 608 -10.93 -19.92 16.66
N LEU A 609 -11.77 -19.32 17.50
CA LEU A 609 -13.10 -18.85 17.04
C LEU A 609 -12.95 -17.73 15.99
N ILE A 610 -11.93 -16.91 16.16
CA ILE A 610 -11.54 -15.81 15.28
C ILE A 610 -10.02 -15.85 15.08
N ALA A 611 -9.54 -15.15 14.06
CA ALA A 611 -8.13 -15.12 13.71
C ALA A 611 -7.71 -13.74 13.20
N PHE A 612 -6.40 -13.50 13.23
CA PHE A 612 -5.80 -12.44 12.41
C PHE A 612 -5.92 -12.80 10.93
N ARG A 613 -6.25 -11.80 10.10
CA ARG A 613 -6.34 -11.95 8.66
C ARG A 613 -5.00 -12.37 8.07
N ARG A 614 -4.97 -13.45 7.28
CA ARG A 614 -3.79 -13.99 6.58
C ARG A 614 -3.49 -13.25 5.27
N VAL A 615 -3.24 -11.95 5.39
CA VAL A 615 -2.74 -11.07 4.32
C VAL A 615 -1.40 -10.47 4.75
N PRO A 616 -0.56 -9.99 3.81
CA PRO A 616 0.65 -9.28 4.16
C PRO A 616 0.30 -7.87 4.67
N GLY A 617 1.30 -7.18 5.19
CA GLY A 617 1.17 -5.76 5.55
C GLY A 617 0.27 -5.49 6.75
N VAL A 618 -0.04 -4.23 6.98
CA VAL A 618 -0.74 -3.78 8.20
C VAL A 618 -2.15 -4.34 8.29
N GLY A 619 -2.81 -4.59 7.16
CA GLY A 619 -4.13 -5.23 7.13
C GLY A 619 -4.15 -6.61 7.83
N GLY A 620 -3.00 -7.26 7.96
CA GLY A 620 -2.84 -8.55 8.63
C GLY A 620 -3.12 -8.55 10.14
N ILE A 621 -3.27 -7.40 10.80
CA ILE A 621 -3.68 -7.33 12.21
C ILE A 621 -5.20 -7.21 12.41
N THR A 622 -5.97 -7.07 11.32
CA THR A 622 -7.44 -7.02 11.42
C THR A 622 -8.01 -8.40 11.73
N LEU A 623 -9.16 -8.42 12.41
CA LEU A 623 -9.80 -9.65 12.84
C LEU A 623 -10.74 -10.19 11.76
N VAL A 624 -10.78 -11.51 11.63
CA VAL A 624 -11.73 -12.24 10.78
C VAL A 624 -12.30 -13.43 11.54
N ALA A 625 -13.52 -13.82 11.18
CA ALA A 625 -14.14 -15.02 11.72
C ALA A 625 -13.42 -16.28 11.22
N ASP A 626 -13.14 -17.23 12.12
CA ASP A 626 -12.47 -18.48 11.81
C ASP A 626 -13.42 -19.66 12.06
N LEU A 627 -13.29 -20.40 13.16
CA LEU A 627 -14.25 -21.45 13.52
C LEU A 627 -15.66 -20.90 13.80
N ALA A 628 -15.80 -19.62 14.15
CA ALA A 628 -17.08 -18.95 14.25
C ALA A 628 -17.62 -18.49 12.89
N GLU A 629 -18.94 -18.43 12.75
CA GLU A 629 -19.62 -17.96 11.53
C GLU A 629 -19.41 -16.46 11.29
N SER A 630 -19.33 -15.66 12.36
CA SER A 630 -19.08 -14.22 12.30
C SER A 630 -18.42 -13.72 13.59
N ILE A 631 -17.85 -12.51 13.54
CA ILE A 631 -17.44 -11.78 14.75
C ILE A 631 -18.71 -11.19 15.39
N PRO A 632 -18.97 -11.40 16.69
CA PRO A 632 -20.17 -10.88 17.32
C PRO A 632 -19.99 -9.43 17.77
N GLU A 633 -21.06 -8.65 17.63
CA GLU A 633 -21.20 -7.37 18.30
C GLU A 633 -21.23 -7.59 19.83
N PRO A 634 -20.48 -6.77 20.61
CA PRO A 634 -20.53 -6.85 22.07
C PRO A 634 -21.92 -6.47 22.62
N ALA A 635 -22.44 -7.29 23.52
CA ALA A 635 -23.61 -7.01 24.33
C ALA A 635 -23.22 -6.58 25.76
N ASP A 636 -24.21 -6.18 26.56
CA ASP A 636 -24.05 -5.81 27.98
C ASP A 636 -22.96 -4.75 28.23
N GLY A 637 -22.85 -3.79 27.30
CA GLY A 637 -21.86 -2.72 27.36
C GLY A 637 -20.42 -3.18 27.16
N GLY A 638 -20.18 -4.25 26.40
CA GLY A 638 -18.83 -4.77 26.15
C GLY A 638 -18.45 -6.02 26.92
N ARG A 639 -19.39 -6.61 27.67
CA ARG A 639 -19.11 -7.69 28.62
C ARG A 639 -19.55 -9.06 28.14
N THR A 640 -20.43 -9.12 27.14
CA THR A 640 -20.98 -10.38 26.66
C THR A 640 -20.73 -10.52 25.16
N TYR A 641 -20.17 -11.66 24.74
CA TYR A 641 -19.93 -11.99 23.33
C TYR A 641 -20.50 -13.37 23.03
N THR A 642 -21.41 -13.46 22.06
CA THR A 642 -22.05 -14.73 21.67
C THR A 642 -21.62 -15.14 20.27
N PHE A 643 -20.83 -16.20 20.18
CA PHE A 643 -20.37 -16.79 18.94
C PHE A 643 -21.27 -17.95 18.51
N GLN A 644 -21.52 -18.02 17.21
CA GLN A 644 -22.09 -19.19 16.55
C GLN A 644 -20.96 -19.99 15.89
N LEU A 645 -20.71 -21.21 16.36
CA LEU A 645 -19.71 -22.11 15.76
C LEU A 645 -20.21 -22.64 14.41
N ARG A 646 -19.36 -22.62 13.39
CA ARG A 646 -19.65 -23.18 12.07
C ARG A 646 -20.02 -24.65 12.13
N GLN A 647 -20.84 -25.10 11.19
CA GLN A 647 -21.21 -26.51 11.09
C GLN A 647 -20.15 -27.29 10.32
N GLY A 648 -19.69 -28.42 10.87
CA GLY A 648 -18.80 -29.34 10.17
C GLY A 648 -17.29 -29.26 10.40
N PRO A 649 -16.70 -28.28 11.13
CA PRO A 649 -15.29 -28.36 11.50
C PRO A 649 -14.97 -29.65 12.24
N ARG A 650 -13.82 -30.24 11.91
CA ARG A 650 -13.31 -31.50 12.48
C ARG A 650 -11.85 -31.34 12.85
N PHE A 651 -11.46 -32.00 13.92
CA PHE A 651 -10.05 -32.21 14.22
C PHE A 651 -9.41 -33.17 13.21
N SER A 652 -8.09 -33.20 13.17
CA SER A 652 -7.31 -34.01 12.23
C SER A 652 -7.44 -35.52 12.42
N ASP A 653 -8.06 -35.97 13.51
CA ASP A 653 -8.46 -37.37 13.72
C ASP A 653 -9.90 -37.68 13.24
N GLY A 654 -10.58 -36.68 12.67
CA GLY A 654 -11.95 -36.76 12.17
C GLY A 654 -13.03 -36.50 13.22
N SER A 655 -12.69 -36.32 14.50
CA SER A 655 -13.66 -35.98 15.54
C SER A 655 -14.26 -34.58 15.34
N PRO A 656 -15.55 -34.36 15.65
CA PRO A 656 -16.18 -33.05 15.45
C PRO A 656 -15.71 -32.04 16.49
N VAL A 657 -15.50 -30.79 16.08
CA VAL A 657 -15.23 -29.66 16.99
C VAL A 657 -16.53 -29.22 17.65
N ARG A 658 -16.53 -28.99 18.96
CA ARG A 658 -17.70 -28.59 19.74
C ARG A 658 -17.46 -27.30 20.54
N PRO A 659 -18.51 -26.51 20.83
CA PRO A 659 -18.45 -25.41 21.79
C PRO A 659 -17.77 -25.77 23.12
N SER A 660 -18.04 -26.96 23.66
CA SER A 660 -17.42 -27.44 24.90
C SER A 660 -15.89 -27.64 24.82
N ASP A 661 -15.32 -27.89 23.63
CA ASP A 661 -13.88 -27.98 23.42
C ASP A 661 -13.19 -26.62 23.61
N PHE A 662 -13.84 -25.53 23.18
CA PHE A 662 -13.31 -24.17 23.38
C PHE A 662 -13.22 -23.83 24.87
N ARG A 663 -14.28 -24.06 25.65
CA ARG A 663 -14.24 -23.86 27.11
C ARG A 663 -13.14 -24.69 27.77
N ALA A 664 -13.01 -25.96 27.39
CA ALA A 664 -11.99 -26.84 27.93
C ALA A 664 -10.57 -26.34 27.61
N SER A 665 -10.37 -25.79 26.41
CA SER A 665 -9.11 -25.21 25.95
C SER A 665 -8.72 -23.97 26.76
N ILE A 666 -9.63 -23.01 26.96
CA ILE A 666 -9.37 -21.82 27.79
C ILE A 666 -9.11 -22.21 29.25
N GLN A 667 -9.91 -23.13 29.82
CA GLN A 667 -9.66 -23.66 31.17
C GLN A 667 -8.27 -24.30 31.28
N ARG A 668 -7.85 -25.05 30.27
CA ARG A 668 -6.51 -25.66 30.22
C ARG A 668 -5.43 -24.58 30.21
N THR A 669 -5.55 -23.56 29.36
CA THR A 669 -4.59 -22.45 29.25
C THR A 669 -4.42 -21.71 30.58
N ILE A 670 -5.52 -21.36 31.25
CA ILE A 670 -5.47 -20.68 32.56
C ILE A 670 -4.81 -21.57 33.62
N ARG A 671 -5.12 -22.88 33.64
CA ARG A 671 -4.53 -23.82 34.60
C ARG A 671 -3.04 -24.06 34.40
N LEU A 672 -2.53 -23.89 33.18
CA LEU A 672 -1.10 -23.95 32.89
C LEU A 672 -0.35 -22.71 33.37
N GLY A 673 -1.08 -21.65 33.78
CA GLY A 673 -0.48 -20.36 34.14
C GLY A 673 0.18 -19.66 32.95
N ALA A 674 -0.20 -20.06 31.73
CA ALA A 674 0.52 -19.67 30.53
C ALA A 674 0.21 -18.25 30.06
N SER A 675 -0.88 -17.63 30.53
CA SER A 675 -1.18 -16.24 30.18
C SER A 675 -2.24 -15.57 31.08
N PRO A 676 -2.00 -14.34 31.60
CA PRO A 676 -3.02 -13.57 32.32
C PRO A 676 -4.11 -12.96 31.41
N LEU A 677 -3.99 -13.08 30.07
CA LEU A 677 -4.87 -12.45 29.09
C LEU A 677 -6.35 -12.81 29.24
N TYR A 678 -6.66 -14.00 29.77
CA TYR A 678 -8.03 -14.50 29.94
C TYR A 678 -8.58 -14.36 31.36
N ASN A 679 -7.86 -13.70 32.26
CA ASN A 679 -8.30 -13.46 33.65
C ASN A 679 -9.51 -12.51 33.73
N GLY A 680 -9.80 -11.78 32.66
CA GLY A 680 -10.99 -10.94 32.53
C GLY A 680 -12.30 -11.72 32.45
N ILE A 681 -12.26 -13.01 32.08
CA ILE A 681 -13.45 -13.87 32.00
C ILE A 681 -14.02 -14.11 33.41
N ALA A 682 -15.35 -14.06 33.55
CA ALA A 682 -16.00 -14.36 34.83
C ALA A 682 -15.61 -15.76 35.34
N GLY A 683 -15.22 -15.84 36.62
CA GLY A 683 -14.73 -17.07 37.24
C GLY A 683 -13.23 -17.37 37.04
N ALA A 684 -12.55 -16.77 36.06
CA ALA A 684 -11.15 -17.03 35.78
C ALA A 684 -10.21 -16.71 36.95
N ALA A 685 -10.47 -15.62 37.69
CA ALA A 685 -9.67 -15.20 38.84
C ALA A 685 -9.68 -16.23 40.00
N ALA A 686 -10.66 -17.14 40.07
CA ALA A 686 -10.72 -18.21 41.06
C ALA A 686 -9.99 -19.49 40.62
N CYS A 687 -9.54 -19.55 39.36
CA CYS A 687 -8.84 -20.70 38.83
C CYS A 687 -7.45 -20.87 39.48
N THR A 688 -7.09 -22.12 39.69
CA THR A 688 -5.78 -22.59 40.16
C THR A 688 -5.30 -23.70 39.25
N PRO A 689 -4.02 -24.08 39.27
CA PRO A 689 -3.54 -25.22 38.47
C PRO A 689 -4.31 -26.53 38.71
N ARG A 690 -4.91 -26.71 39.89
CA ARG A 690 -5.67 -27.91 40.27
C ARG A 690 -7.18 -27.81 40.04
N ARG A 691 -7.78 -26.62 40.17
CA ARG A 691 -9.23 -26.40 40.07
C ARG A 691 -9.50 -25.17 39.22
N CYS A 692 -10.30 -25.32 38.18
CA CYS A 692 -10.78 -24.21 37.35
C CYS A 692 -12.12 -24.61 36.75
N ASP A 693 -13.13 -23.77 36.94
CA ASP A 693 -14.48 -23.93 36.39
C ASP A 693 -14.86 -22.60 35.76
N LEU A 694 -14.97 -22.60 34.43
CA LEU A 694 -15.38 -21.43 33.66
C LEU A 694 -16.81 -21.57 33.12
N SER A 695 -17.62 -22.50 33.64
CA SER A 695 -18.99 -22.70 33.15
C SER A 695 -19.88 -21.45 33.23
N ALA A 696 -19.66 -20.57 34.21
CA ALA A 696 -20.35 -19.29 34.34
C ALA A 696 -19.74 -18.15 33.50
N GLY A 697 -18.48 -18.27 33.08
CA GLY A 697 -17.82 -17.27 32.23
C GLY A 697 -17.79 -17.63 30.75
N ILE A 698 -17.98 -18.91 30.44
CA ILE A 698 -18.03 -19.48 29.10
C ILE A 698 -19.18 -20.48 29.08
N GLU A 699 -20.36 -20.00 28.69
CA GLU A 699 -21.52 -20.84 28.46
C GLU A 699 -21.39 -21.50 27.09
N THR A 700 -21.70 -22.80 27.01
CA THR A 700 -21.55 -23.57 25.77
C THR A 700 -22.76 -24.46 25.58
N ASP A 701 -23.35 -24.43 24.38
CA ASP A 701 -24.40 -25.37 23.96
C ASP A 701 -23.94 -26.09 22.69
N ASP A 702 -23.54 -27.35 22.84
CA ASP A 702 -23.05 -28.17 21.73
C ASP A 702 -24.13 -28.46 20.68
N ALA A 703 -25.41 -28.49 21.04
CA ALA A 703 -26.51 -28.74 20.13
C ALA A 703 -26.89 -27.47 19.34
N ALA A 704 -26.93 -26.33 20.01
CA ALA A 704 -27.15 -25.03 19.38
C ALA A 704 -25.90 -24.49 18.66
N ARG A 705 -24.72 -25.09 18.91
CA ARG A 705 -23.41 -24.64 18.42
C ARG A 705 -23.04 -23.23 18.92
N THR A 706 -23.48 -22.84 20.11
CA THR A 706 -23.26 -21.49 20.64
C THR A 706 -22.23 -21.47 21.76
N ILE A 707 -21.42 -20.41 21.78
CA ILE A 707 -20.46 -20.10 22.85
C ILE A 707 -20.74 -18.67 23.31
N THR A 708 -21.09 -18.47 24.57
CA THR A 708 -21.27 -17.14 25.15
C THR A 708 -20.19 -16.88 26.19
N LEU A 709 -19.40 -15.83 25.98
CA LEU A 709 -18.37 -15.36 26.90
C LEU A 709 -18.92 -14.22 27.74
N HIS A 710 -18.69 -14.28 29.05
CA HIS A 710 -19.01 -13.22 30.00
C HIS A 710 -17.73 -12.70 30.65
N LEU A 711 -17.47 -11.42 30.48
CA LEU A 711 -16.35 -10.71 31.08
C LEU A 711 -16.79 -10.03 32.39
N ARG A 712 -15.84 -9.88 33.32
CA ARG A 712 -16.06 -9.14 34.57
C ARG A 712 -16.21 -7.64 34.31
N GLU A 713 -15.48 -7.14 33.32
CA GLU A 713 -15.40 -5.74 32.91
C GLU A 713 -15.37 -5.69 31.38
N ALA A 714 -15.77 -4.54 30.81
CA ALA A 714 -15.68 -4.35 29.37
C ALA A 714 -14.20 -4.26 28.96
N ASP A 715 -13.88 -4.88 27.82
CA ASP A 715 -12.53 -4.91 27.26
C ASP A 715 -12.62 -4.87 25.74
N SER A 716 -12.35 -3.70 25.17
CA SER A 716 -12.40 -3.42 23.73
C SER A 716 -11.36 -4.19 22.93
N GLU A 717 -10.36 -4.75 23.60
CA GLU A 717 -9.27 -5.51 22.98
C GLU A 717 -9.42 -7.03 23.20
N PHE A 718 -10.51 -7.49 23.85
CA PHE A 718 -10.68 -8.90 24.18
C PHE A 718 -10.72 -9.83 22.96
N LEU A 719 -11.34 -9.39 21.87
CA LEU A 719 -11.38 -10.15 20.62
C LEU A 719 -9.97 -10.36 20.03
N TYR A 720 -9.06 -9.38 20.15
CA TYR A 720 -7.67 -9.55 19.73
C TYR A 720 -6.95 -10.64 20.54
N LYS A 721 -7.26 -10.75 21.83
CA LYS A 721 -6.71 -11.79 22.72
C LYS A 721 -7.21 -13.19 22.33
N LEU A 722 -8.46 -13.30 21.87
CA LEU A 722 -9.04 -14.57 21.38
C LEU A 722 -8.45 -15.03 20.03
N ALA A 723 -7.77 -14.16 19.29
CA ALA A 723 -7.10 -14.50 18.03
C ALA A 723 -5.67 -15.07 18.23
N LEU A 724 -5.18 -15.14 19.47
CA LEU A 724 -3.86 -15.68 19.81
C LEU A 724 -3.88 -17.20 20.01
N LEU A 725 -2.73 -17.84 19.79
CA LEU A 725 -2.54 -19.30 19.96
C LEU A 725 -3.14 -19.86 21.27
N PRO A 726 -2.99 -19.21 22.45
CA PRO A 726 -3.51 -19.80 23.69
C PRO A 726 -5.04 -19.88 23.79
N ALA A 727 -5.77 -19.24 22.87
CA ALA A 727 -7.23 -19.35 22.73
C ALA A 727 -7.67 -20.40 21.69
N PHE A 728 -6.73 -21.04 20.98
CA PHE A 728 -7.06 -21.99 19.94
C PHE A 728 -7.64 -23.29 20.50
N VAL A 729 -8.54 -23.88 19.73
CA VAL A 729 -9.36 -25.01 20.17
C VAL A 729 -8.56 -26.31 20.05
N LEU A 730 -8.44 -27.01 21.18
CA LEU A 730 -7.92 -28.36 21.28
C LEU A 730 -9.05 -29.31 21.71
N PRO A 731 -8.97 -30.62 21.43
CA PRO A 731 -9.94 -31.57 21.94
C PRO A 731 -10.06 -31.49 23.47
N ALA A 732 -11.27 -31.47 24.02
CA ALA A 732 -11.50 -31.33 25.47
C ALA A 732 -10.69 -32.30 26.37
N PRO A 733 -10.40 -33.56 25.96
CA PRO A 733 -9.57 -34.48 26.74
C PRO A 733 -8.07 -34.11 26.81
N THR A 734 -7.63 -33.04 26.14
CA THR A 734 -6.22 -32.63 26.11
C THR A 734 -5.67 -32.40 27.54
N PRO A 735 -4.54 -33.02 27.92
CA PRO A 735 -4.08 -33.01 29.30
C PRO A 735 -3.58 -31.63 29.74
N VAL A 736 -3.79 -31.28 31.01
CA VAL A 736 -3.29 -30.04 31.63
C VAL A 736 -1.81 -30.18 32.00
N LYS A 737 -0.99 -30.31 30.97
CA LYS A 737 0.48 -30.26 31.00
C LYS A 737 0.95 -29.84 29.60
N LEU A 738 2.13 -29.23 29.52
CA LEU A 738 2.72 -28.87 28.23
C LEU A 738 2.88 -30.10 27.33
N LEU A 739 2.44 -29.97 26.07
CA LEU A 739 2.44 -31.04 25.09
C LEU A 739 3.86 -31.41 24.65
N ARG A 740 4.13 -32.72 24.63
CA ARG A 740 5.38 -33.30 24.09
C ARG A 740 5.15 -34.20 22.89
N HIS A 741 3.88 -34.51 22.62
CA HIS A 741 3.43 -35.29 21.47
C HIS A 741 2.29 -34.52 20.80
N PRO A 742 2.16 -34.62 19.48
CA PRO A 742 1.07 -33.96 18.76
C PRO A 742 -0.30 -34.38 19.29
N VAL A 743 -1.23 -33.42 19.30
CA VAL A 743 -2.66 -33.67 19.51
C VAL A 743 -3.42 -33.31 18.24
N PRO A 744 -4.62 -33.85 18.02
CA PRO A 744 -5.43 -33.49 16.88
C PRO A 744 -5.68 -31.98 16.82
N GLY A 745 -5.47 -31.39 15.64
CA GLY A 745 -5.65 -29.97 15.39
C GLY A 745 -6.73 -29.72 14.33
N THR A 746 -7.20 -28.48 14.20
CA THR A 746 -8.29 -28.12 13.28
C THR A 746 -7.80 -27.55 11.95
N GLY A 747 -6.56 -27.07 11.90
CA GLY A 747 -6.03 -26.29 10.77
C GLY A 747 -5.77 -27.12 9.49
N PRO A 748 -5.31 -26.46 8.41
CA PRO A 748 -5.04 -27.09 7.11
C PRO A 748 -3.93 -28.16 7.17
N TYR A 749 -3.11 -28.14 8.22
CA TYR A 749 -2.06 -29.11 8.44
C TYR A 749 -2.19 -29.77 9.82
N ALA A 750 -1.82 -31.03 9.93
CA ALA A 750 -1.68 -31.73 11.21
C ALA A 750 -0.19 -31.89 11.53
N ILE A 751 0.19 -31.73 12.80
CA ILE A 751 1.54 -32.05 13.25
C ILE A 751 1.66 -33.58 13.32
N THR A 752 2.48 -34.17 12.44
CA THR A 752 2.65 -35.63 12.36
C THR A 752 3.92 -36.15 12.99
N GLY A 753 4.89 -35.26 13.27
CA GLY A 753 6.16 -35.67 13.85
C GLY A 753 6.88 -34.54 14.55
N VAL A 754 7.53 -34.86 15.67
CA VAL A 754 8.36 -33.94 16.43
C VAL A 754 9.63 -34.67 16.82
N THR A 755 10.77 -34.19 16.33
CA THR A 755 12.08 -34.61 16.80
C THR A 755 12.62 -33.50 17.69
N PRO A 756 12.70 -33.72 19.02
CA PRO A 756 13.08 -32.68 19.97
C PRO A 756 14.39 -31.99 19.56
N LYS A 757 14.37 -30.65 19.62
CA LYS A 757 15.50 -29.76 19.25
C LYS A 757 15.99 -29.86 17.81
N ARG A 758 15.23 -30.50 16.89
CA ARG A 758 15.67 -30.70 15.51
C ARG A 758 14.61 -30.35 14.48
N GLU A 759 13.40 -30.90 14.61
CA GLU A 759 12.40 -30.83 13.54
C GLU A 759 10.97 -30.91 14.09
N VAL A 760 10.06 -30.12 13.53
CA VAL A 760 8.60 -30.31 13.60
C VAL A 760 8.08 -30.54 12.18
N ARG A 761 7.31 -31.60 11.97
CA ARG A 761 6.77 -31.99 10.67
C ARG A 761 5.25 -31.90 10.64
N LEU A 762 4.76 -31.29 9.57
CA LEU A 762 3.35 -31.08 9.30
C LEU A 762 2.99 -31.64 7.94
N THR A 763 1.81 -32.25 7.84
CA THR A 763 1.22 -32.71 6.57
C THR A 763 -0.23 -32.29 6.49
N ARG A 764 -0.81 -32.26 5.30
CA ARG A 764 -2.23 -31.88 5.13
C ARG A 764 -3.15 -32.63 6.09
N ASN A 765 -4.08 -31.88 6.69
CA ASN A 765 -5.18 -32.43 7.46
C ASN A 765 -6.27 -32.92 6.48
N PRO A 766 -6.56 -34.23 6.39
CA PRO A 766 -7.52 -34.75 5.43
C PRO A 766 -8.98 -34.38 5.74
N TYR A 767 -9.26 -33.84 6.93
CA TYR A 767 -10.59 -33.41 7.35
C TYR A 767 -10.80 -31.89 7.26
N PHE A 768 -9.75 -31.14 6.91
CA PHE A 768 -9.83 -29.71 6.72
C PHE A 768 -10.57 -29.36 5.42
N HIS A 769 -11.37 -28.31 5.48
CA HIS A 769 -11.91 -27.60 4.34
C HIS A 769 -11.85 -26.11 4.67
N SER A 770 -11.50 -25.25 3.71
CA SER A 770 -11.44 -23.81 3.98
C SER A 770 -12.86 -23.26 4.16
N TRP A 771 -13.14 -22.68 5.33
CA TRP A 771 -14.41 -22.01 5.65
C TRP A 771 -14.30 -20.48 5.64
N SER A 772 -13.09 -19.95 5.74
CA SER A 772 -12.74 -18.55 5.48
C SER A 772 -11.32 -18.51 4.96
N SER A 773 -11.13 -18.08 3.71
CA SER A 773 -9.78 -18.04 3.12
C SER A 773 -8.87 -17.00 3.77
N GLU A 774 -9.48 -15.97 4.37
CA GLU A 774 -8.78 -14.91 5.08
C GLU A 774 -8.30 -15.39 6.45
N ALA A 775 -9.08 -16.24 7.13
CA ALA A 775 -8.65 -16.83 8.40
C ALA A 775 -7.73 -18.03 8.17
N ARG A 776 -8.11 -18.95 7.28
CA ARG A 776 -7.47 -20.26 7.03
C ARG A 776 -7.68 -20.74 5.58
N PRO A 777 -6.73 -20.46 4.66
CA PRO A 777 -6.74 -21.03 3.32
C PRO A 777 -6.26 -22.50 3.31
N ASP A 778 -6.52 -23.23 2.22
CA ASP A 778 -6.12 -24.65 2.06
C ASP A 778 -4.61 -24.90 2.03
N GLY A 779 -3.84 -23.86 1.69
CA GLY A 779 -2.38 -23.87 1.58
C GLY A 779 -1.85 -24.60 0.33
N TYR A 780 -0.64 -24.24 -0.12
CA TYR A 780 0.01 -24.86 -1.29
C TYR A 780 0.82 -26.11 -0.95
N PRO A 781 1.71 -26.12 0.07
CA PRO A 781 2.57 -27.28 0.33
C PRO A 781 1.77 -28.54 0.73
N ASP A 782 2.24 -29.73 0.38
CA ASP A 782 1.69 -30.99 0.92
C ASP A 782 2.23 -31.30 2.31
N ALA A 783 3.45 -30.85 2.56
CA ALA A 783 4.12 -30.97 3.85
C ALA A 783 4.95 -29.73 4.15
N ILE A 784 5.10 -29.45 5.45
CA ILE A 784 5.99 -28.40 5.96
C ILE A 784 6.92 -29.06 6.96
N THR A 785 8.22 -28.83 6.80
CA THR A 785 9.26 -29.27 7.73
C THR A 785 9.88 -28.03 8.34
N ALA A 786 9.68 -27.84 9.64
CA ALA A 786 10.24 -26.74 10.39
C ALA A 786 11.47 -27.22 11.17
N ASN A 787 12.64 -26.80 10.72
CA ASN A 787 13.92 -27.13 11.32
C ASN A 787 14.23 -26.18 12.47
N VAL A 788 14.87 -26.73 13.50
CA VAL A 788 15.27 -26.01 14.70
C VAL A 788 16.78 -26.12 14.84
N SER A 789 17.47 -24.98 14.86
CA SER A 789 18.92 -24.91 15.07
C SER A 789 19.26 -23.80 16.07
N ALA A 790 20.34 -24.00 16.83
CA ALA A 790 20.92 -22.95 17.67
C ALA A 790 21.94 -22.07 16.94
N ASP A 791 22.35 -22.47 15.73
CA ASP A 791 23.33 -21.79 14.88
C ASP A 791 22.61 -20.99 13.78
N GLY A 792 22.49 -19.67 13.98
CA GLY A 792 21.81 -18.77 13.05
C GLY A 792 22.55 -18.64 11.71
N ALA A 793 23.89 -18.57 11.72
CA ALA A 793 24.68 -18.55 10.49
C ALA A 793 24.41 -19.79 9.61
N ALA A 794 24.30 -20.96 10.22
CA ALA A 794 23.98 -22.20 9.52
C ALA A 794 22.58 -22.17 8.88
N GLN A 795 21.59 -21.55 9.55
CA GLN A 795 20.22 -21.42 9.02
C GLN A 795 20.16 -20.48 7.82
N VAL A 796 20.81 -19.31 7.88
CA VAL A 796 20.94 -18.40 6.73
C VAL A 796 21.63 -19.11 5.57
N SER A 797 22.75 -19.79 5.84
CA SER A 797 23.50 -20.53 4.83
C SER A 797 22.71 -21.69 4.23
N ALA A 798 21.80 -22.31 4.99
CA ALA A 798 20.92 -23.35 4.47
C ALA A 798 19.96 -22.79 3.42
N VAL A 799 19.39 -21.61 3.64
CA VAL A 799 18.49 -20.96 2.67
C VAL A 799 19.25 -20.45 1.44
N GLN A 800 20.42 -19.82 1.62
CA GLN A 800 21.26 -19.34 0.52
C GLN A 800 21.77 -20.46 -0.41
N ARG A 801 21.87 -21.69 0.10
CA ARG A 801 22.31 -22.88 -0.65
C ARG A 801 21.13 -23.78 -1.04
N ASP A 802 19.90 -23.26 -0.97
CA ASP A 802 18.65 -23.95 -1.29
C ASP A 802 18.45 -25.30 -0.56
N ARG A 803 19.10 -25.49 0.60
CA ARG A 803 18.90 -26.66 1.48
C ARG A 803 17.65 -26.52 2.33
N SER A 804 17.33 -25.27 2.69
CA SER A 804 16.08 -24.83 3.30
C SER A 804 15.46 -23.73 2.44
N ASP A 805 14.18 -23.44 2.64
CA ASP A 805 13.39 -22.60 1.74
C ASP A 805 13.15 -21.18 2.29
N ALA A 806 13.03 -21.01 3.62
CA ALA A 806 12.79 -19.70 4.20
C ALA A 806 13.26 -19.58 5.66
N VAL A 807 13.61 -18.36 6.07
CA VAL A 807 13.93 -18.01 7.47
C VAL A 807 13.71 -16.52 7.75
N ILE A 808 13.13 -16.18 8.91
CA ILE A 808 13.19 -14.80 9.42
C ILE A 808 14.59 -14.57 9.99
N PHE A 809 15.44 -13.84 9.28
CA PHE A 809 16.84 -13.66 9.68
C PHE A 809 17.09 -12.38 10.48
N ALA A 810 16.20 -11.39 10.37
CA ALA A 810 16.30 -10.13 11.11
C ALA A 810 14.92 -9.51 11.37
N GLY A 811 14.88 -8.58 12.33
CA GLY A 811 13.63 -8.06 12.87
C GLY A 811 13.04 -8.93 13.97
N ASP A 812 12.18 -8.34 14.79
CA ASP A 812 11.42 -9.03 15.83
C ASP A 812 9.94 -8.64 15.64
N GLY A 813 9.00 -9.52 15.99
CA GLY A 813 7.55 -9.31 15.91
C GLY A 813 6.81 -10.14 16.97
N SER A 814 5.48 -10.06 17.05
CA SER A 814 4.67 -10.77 18.06
C SER A 814 4.93 -12.28 18.05
N GLY A 815 5.73 -12.76 19.00
CA GLY A 815 6.13 -14.18 19.10
C GLY A 815 7.33 -14.61 18.24
N PHE A 816 7.94 -13.75 17.41
CA PHE A 816 9.01 -14.11 16.48
C PHE A 816 10.30 -13.32 16.70
N LYS A 817 11.44 -14.00 16.64
CA LYS A 817 12.77 -13.38 16.72
C LYS A 817 13.61 -13.71 15.49
N GLY A 818 14.23 -12.71 14.89
CA GLY A 818 15.24 -12.92 13.86
C GLY A 818 16.55 -13.46 14.45
N LEU A 819 17.35 -14.11 13.61
CA LEU A 819 18.63 -14.73 13.96
C LEU A 819 19.68 -13.73 14.51
N ALA A 820 19.57 -12.45 14.16
CA ALA A 820 20.31 -11.34 14.76
C ALA A 820 21.85 -11.45 14.74
N GLU A 821 22.44 -11.83 13.60
CA GLU A 821 23.89 -11.76 13.40
C GLU A 821 24.28 -10.62 12.43
N PRO A 822 25.34 -9.82 12.71
CA PRO A 822 25.87 -8.84 11.77
C PRO A 822 26.27 -9.43 10.41
N HIS A 823 26.56 -10.73 10.37
CA HIS A 823 26.91 -11.46 9.15
C HIS A 823 25.67 -11.72 8.27
N ALA A 824 24.50 -12.04 8.84
CA ALA A 824 23.30 -12.40 8.07
C ALA A 824 22.82 -11.28 7.14
N ILE A 825 22.89 -10.02 7.58
CA ILE A 825 22.51 -8.85 6.75
C ILE A 825 23.55 -8.58 5.65
N ALA A 826 24.83 -8.83 5.93
CA ALA A 826 25.92 -8.55 4.98
C ALA A 826 25.97 -9.52 3.80
N PHE A 827 25.37 -10.72 3.92
CA PHE A 827 25.39 -11.77 2.90
C PHE A 827 24.04 -12.01 2.23
N ALA A 828 22.96 -11.34 2.65
CA ALA A 828 21.66 -11.53 2.04
C ALA A 828 21.63 -10.92 0.63
N ASP A 829 21.32 -11.74 -0.37
CA ASP A 829 21.00 -11.26 -1.71
C ASP A 829 19.71 -10.45 -1.62
N ALA A 830 19.78 -9.14 -1.89
CA ALA A 830 18.65 -8.23 -1.74
C ALA A 830 17.43 -8.65 -2.58
N SER A 831 17.64 -9.39 -3.68
CA SER A 831 16.55 -9.91 -4.52
C SER A 831 15.74 -11.03 -3.87
N ARG A 832 16.28 -11.66 -2.80
CA ARG A 832 15.67 -12.77 -2.06
C ARG A 832 15.16 -12.37 -0.67
N VAL A 833 15.21 -11.08 -0.35
CA VAL A 833 14.78 -10.54 0.95
C VAL A 833 13.42 -9.87 0.81
N HIS A 834 12.48 -10.30 1.65
CA HIS A 834 11.19 -9.66 1.82
C HIS A 834 11.14 -8.94 3.16
N ALA A 835 10.69 -7.69 3.15
CA ALA A 835 10.51 -6.88 4.35
C ALA A 835 9.02 -6.71 4.65
N GLY A 836 8.62 -6.94 5.91
CA GLY A 836 7.25 -6.74 6.36
C GLY A 836 7.19 -5.85 7.62
N PRO A 837 6.05 -5.18 7.87
CA PRO A 837 5.86 -4.44 9.11
C PRO A 837 5.85 -5.39 10.31
N ALA A 838 6.20 -4.86 11.48
CA ALA A 838 6.03 -5.54 12.75
C ALA A 838 5.50 -4.54 13.79
N ALA A 839 4.56 -4.97 14.63
CA ALA A 839 4.03 -4.16 15.73
C ALA A 839 5.10 -4.02 16.83
N THR A 840 6.07 -3.16 16.59
CA THR A 840 7.20 -2.91 17.48
C THR A 840 7.47 -1.43 17.62
N ASN A 841 8.04 -1.05 18.75
CA ASN A 841 8.59 0.28 18.91
C ASN A 841 9.88 0.24 19.72
N THR A 842 10.87 1.00 19.28
CA THR A 842 12.14 1.20 19.96
C THR A 842 12.23 2.64 20.44
N TYR A 843 12.55 2.80 21.72
CA TYR A 843 12.63 4.09 22.38
C TYR A 843 13.73 4.10 23.44
N LEU A 844 14.08 5.30 23.93
CA LEU A 844 14.85 5.44 25.16
C LEU A 844 13.87 5.70 26.31
N PHE A 845 13.87 4.86 27.33
CA PHE A 845 13.28 5.21 28.61
C PHE A 845 14.14 6.25 29.32
N VAL A 846 13.46 7.21 29.94
CA VAL A 846 14.07 8.24 30.76
C VAL A 846 13.51 8.14 32.15
N ASN A 847 14.39 7.96 33.14
CA ASN A 847 13.96 7.85 34.53
C ASN A 847 13.52 9.22 35.07
N VAL A 848 12.22 9.37 35.32
CA VAL A 848 11.61 10.65 35.70
C VAL A 848 11.87 11.07 37.15
N HIS A 849 12.57 10.24 37.92
CA HIS A 849 12.95 10.52 39.30
C HIS A 849 14.45 10.77 39.48
N GLU A 850 15.26 10.64 38.42
CA GLU A 850 16.70 10.83 38.49
C GLU A 850 17.13 12.13 37.82
N ARG A 851 17.93 12.93 38.53
CA ARG A 851 18.53 14.14 37.95
C ARG A 851 19.41 13.80 36.75
N PRO A 852 19.42 14.59 35.67
CA PRO A 852 18.66 15.84 35.47
C PRO A 852 17.24 15.65 34.89
N PHE A 853 16.75 14.41 34.77
CA PHE A 853 15.51 14.07 34.07
C PHE A 853 14.26 14.10 34.96
N ASP A 854 14.41 14.39 36.25
CA ASP A 854 13.34 14.85 37.13
C ASP A 854 12.70 16.14 36.61
N ASP A 855 13.45 16.98 35.88
CA ASP A 855 12.93 18.14 35.16
C ASP A 855 12.34 17.75 33.78
N PRO A 856 11.04 17.98 33.51
CA PRO A 856 10.43 17.71 32.20
C PRO A 856 11.10 18.44 31.04
N LYS A 857 11.67 19.64 31.25
CA LYS A 857 12.38 20.39 30.21
C LYS A 857 13.57 19.60 29.66
N VAL A 858 14.27 18.86 30.52
CA VAL A 858 15.44 18.07 30.11
C VAL A 858 15.02 16.86 29.30
N ARG A 859 13.90 16.22 29.66
CA ARG A 859 13.32 15.11 28.88
C ARG A 859 12.86 15.57 27.49
N GLN A 860 12.18 16.72 27.44
CA GLN A 860 11.78 17.36 26.19
C GLN A 860 12.98 17.79 25.35
N ALA A 861 14.03 18.35 25.97
CA ALA A 861 15.25 18.74 25.28
C ALA A 861 15.92 17.56 24.58
N LEU A 862 16.01 16.40 25.26
CA LEU A 862 16.55 15.20 24.64
C LEU A 862 15.69 14.73 23.46
N ASN A 863 14.35 14.81 23.58
CA ASN A 863 13.43 14.50 22.49
C ASN A 863 13.60 15.40 21.25
N TYR A 864 13.79 16.71 21.44
CA TYR A 864 14.08 17.65 20.34
C TYR A 864 15.47 17.44 19.72
N ALA A 865 16.47 17.09 20.54
CA ALA A 865 17.86 16.99 20.09
C ALA A 865 18.21 15.69 19.35
N ILE A 866 17.43 14.63 19.56
CA ILE A 866 17.70 13.32 18.95
C ILE A 866 17.31 13.34 17.47
N ASP A 867 18.31 13.12 16.63
CA ASP A 867 18.10 12.87 15.20
C ASP A 867 17.60 11.44 14.99
N ARG A 868 16.31 11.29 14.70
CA ARG A 868 15.66 10.00 14.50
C ARG A 868 16.09 9.32 13.20
N GLY A 869 16.38 10.08 12.14
CA GLY A 869 16.95 9.54 10.90
C GLY A 869 18.33 8.91 11.16
N ARG A 870 19.18 9.60 11.93
CA ARG A 870 20.48 9.04 12.33
C ARG A 870 20.33 7.80 13.23
N MET A 871 19.30 7.74 14.07
CA MET A 871 19.02 6.56 14.89
C MET A 871 18.67 5.33 14.04
N VAL A 872 17.85 5.50 12.99
CA VAL A 872 17.56 4.45 11.99
C VAL A 872 18.85 3.95 11.34
N GLU A 873 19.73 4.87 10.89
CA GLU A 873 21.00 4.51 10.25
C GLU A 873 21.91 3.68 11.18
N VAL A 874 22.12 4.12 12.42
CA VAL A 874 23.01 3.40 13.36
C VAL A 874 22.39 2.12 13.92
N ALA A 875 21.08 1.90 13.70
CA ALA A 875 20.34 0.71 14.11
C ALA A 875 20.13 -0.31 12.97
N GLY A 876 20.77 -0.13 11.81
CA GLY A 876 20.72 -1.08 10.69
C GLY A 876 20.05 -0.56 9.42
N GLY A 877 19.70 0.73 9.35
CA GLY A 877 19.17 1.38 8.15
C GLY A 877 17.66 1.19 7.94
N SER A 878 17.16 1.81 6.87
CA SER A 878 15.72 1.88 6.53
C SER A 878 15.12 0.54 6.11
N SER A 879 15.92 -0.39 5.60
CA SER A 879 15.47 -1.75 5.28
C SER A 879 14.99 -2.49 6.55
N LEU A 880 15.55 -2.16 7.72
CA LEU A 880 15.24 -2.83 8.99
C LEU A 880 14.41 -2.01 9.95
N ASN A 881 14.41 -0.68 9.79
CA ASN A 881 13.81 0.22 10.76
C ASN A 881 13.05 1.34 10.05
N THR A 882 11.83 1.60 10.50
CA THR A 882 11.01 2.74 10.10
C THR A 882 11.08 3.79 11.20
N LEU A 883 11.28 5.06 10.85
CA LEU A 883 11.33 6.16 11.83
C LEU A 883 10.03 6.23 12.65
N SER A 884 10.13 6.47 13.96
CA SER A 884 8.97 6.65 14.84
C SER A 884 9.05 7.95 15.64
N CYS A 885 7.94 8.68 15.70
CA CYS A 885 7.78 9.90 16.51
C CYS A 885 6.93 9.68 17.77
N GLN A 886 6.29 8.52 17.91
CA GLN A 886 5.23 8.28 18.89
C GLN A 886 5.47 6.98 19.64
N PHE A 887 4.71 6.77 20.71
CA PHE A 887 4.84 5.57 21.51
C PHE A 887 4.01 4.42 20.95
N LEU A 888 2.80 4.71 20.44
CA LEU A 888 2.04 3.76 19.63
C LEU A 888 2.67 3.58 18.23
N PRO A 889 2.98 2.34 17.79
CA PRO A 889 3.41 2.07 16.43
C PRO A 889 2.34 2.39 15.38
N ALA A 890 2.79 2.74 14.18
CA ALA A 890 1.92 2.81 13.02
C ALA A 890 1.26 1.46 12.75
N GLY A 891 0.01 1.49 12.31
CA GLY A 891 -0.76 0.30 12.00
C GLY A 891 -1.68 -0.20 13.10
N LEU A 892 -1.46 0.15 14.37
CA LEU A 892 -2.35 -0.29 15.46
C LEU A 892 -3.63 0.56 15.58
N PRO A 893 -4.74 -0.01 16.10
CA PRO A 893 -5.92 0.77 16.46
C PRO A 893 -5.56 2.00 17.31
N GLY A 894 -6.16 3.16 17.04
CA GLY A 894 -5.87 4.40 17.80
C GLY A 894 -4.54 5.09 17.47
N TYR A 895 -3.72 4.56 16.54
CA TYR A 895 -2.58 5.28 16.00
C TYR A 895 -3.04 6.52 15.21
N ALA A 896 -2.57 7.70 15.63
CA ALA A 896 -2.83 8.96 14.94
C ALA A 896 -1.50 9.71 14.76
N PRO A 897 -1.01 9.91 13.51
CA PRO A 897 0.27 10.55 13.25
C PRO A 897 0.47 11.89 13.98
N ASN A 898 1.54 11.98 14.76
CA ASN A 898 1.91 13.15 15.54
C ASN A 898 3.43 13.16 15.79
N CYS A 899 4.11 14.28 15.50
CA CYS A 899 5.52 14.43 15.79
C CYS A 899 5.78 15.77 16.49
N PRO A 900 5.56 15.85 17.81
CA PRO A 900 5.63 17.12 18.54
C PRO A 900 7.06 17.62 18.76
N TYR A 901 8.06 16.71 18.69
CA TYR A 901 9.47 17.01 18.93
C TYR A 901 10.28 16.98 17.63
N THR A 902 10.00 17.94 16.76
CA THR A 902 10.71 18.14 15.50
C THR A 902 10.89 19.64 15.24
N ARG A 903 11.84 20.02 14.37
CA ARG A 903 12.13 21.42 14.07
C ARG A 903 10.93 22.14 13.45
N ASP A 904 10.34 21.53 12.42
CA ASP A 904 9.22 22.11 11.67
C ASP A 904 7.97 21.25 11.93
N VAL A 905 7.16 21.66 12.92
CA VAL A 905 5.92 20.95 13.28
C VAL A 905 4.90 21.13 12.15
N SER A 906 4.37 20.03 11.65
CA SER A 906 3.34 20.02 10.61
C SER A 906 2.02 19.46 11.14
N ALA A 907 0.90 19.91 10.59
CA ALA A 907 -0.42 19.31 10.83
C ALA A 907 -0.48 17.82 10.41
N LEU A 908 0.47 17.38 9.59
CA LEU A 908 0.62 16.00 9.13
C LEU A 908 1.37 15.10 10.13
N GLY A 909 1.88 15.65 11.24
CA GLY A 909 2.56 14.88 12.27
C GLY A 909 3.88 14.23 11.80
N ARG A 910 4.57 14.84 10.81
CA ARG A 910 5.81 14.30 10.22
C ARG A 910 7.05 14.77 10.97
N TRP A 911 8.05 13.88 11.04
CA TRP A 911 9.41 14.28 11.42
C TRP A 911 10.10 15.02 10.28
N THR A 912 10.80 16.11 10.60
CA THR A 912 11.57 16.91 9.62
C THR A 912 13.06 16.91 9.93
N ALA A 913 13.42 17.36 11.13
CA ALA A 913 14.80 17.43 11.61
C ALA A 913 14.82 17.50 13.16
N PRO A 914 15.97 17.23 13.81
CA PRO A 914 16.16 17.58 15.21
C PRO A 914 16.22 19.11 15.40
N ASP A 915 15.78 19.61 16.56
CA ASP A 915 15.88 21.01 16.96
C ASP A 915 16.86 21.17 18.13
N LEU A 916 18.14 21.33 17.80
CA LEU A 916 19.20 21.49 18.80
C LEU A 916 19.14 22.84 19.52
N ASP A 917 18.57 23.88 18.91
CA ASP A 917 18.53 25.21 19.50
C ASP A 917 17.45 25.26 20.57
N ARG A 918 16.26 24.74 20.28
CA ARG A 918 15.21 24.56 21.29
C ARG A 918 15.68 23.65 22.43
N ALA A 919 16.38 22.56 22.11
CA ALA A 919 16.92 21.67 23.13
C ALA A 919 17.95 22.36 24.05
N ARG A 920 18.88 23.16 23.50
CA ARG A 920 19.85 23.93 24.31
C ARG A 920 19.17 24.96 25.18
N GLN A 921 18.14 25.63 24.66
CA GLN A 921 17.34 26.58 25.44
C GLN A 921 16.71 25.89 26.65
N LEU A 922 16.04 24.76 26.46
CA LEU A 922 15.41 23.99 27.54
C LEU A 922 16.42 23.52 28.60
N VAL A 923 17.64 23.11 28.20
CA VAL A 923 18.72 22.74 29.12
C VAL A 923 19.32 23.95 29.86
N ALA A 924 19.34 25.12 29.24
CA ALA A 924 19.73 26.35 29.94
C ALA A 924 18.67 26.74 30.99
N GLU A 925 17.39 26.65 30.63
CA GLU A 925 16.24 26.95 31.49
C GLU A 925 16.07 25.97 32.66
N SER A 926 16.59 24.74 32.55
CA SER A 926 16.59 23.76 33.65
C SER A 926 17.71 23.99 34.66
N GLY A 927 18.77 24.73 34.29
CA GLY A 927 19.94 24.96 35.14
C GLY A 927 20.77 23.69 35.44
N THR A 928 20.59 22.61 34.68
CA THR A 928 21.21 21.30 34.95
C THR A 928 22.48 21.02 34.13
N ARG A 929 22.94 22.00 33.33
CA ARG A 929 24.13 21.87 32.49
C ARG A 929 25.35 21.40 33.30
N GLY A 930 26.13 20.49 32.71
CA GLY A 930 27.33 19.94 33.34
C GLY A 930 27.07 18.80 34.33
N GLN A 931 25.82 18.41 34.61
CA GLN A 931 25.52 17.19 35.37
C GLN A 931 25.99 15.93 34.64
N ARG A 932 26.21 14.84 35.40
CA ARG A 932 26.61 13.54 34.85
C ARG A 932 25.37 12.80 34.34
N VAL A 933 25.50 12.16 33.18
CA VAL A 933 24.44 11.32 32.63
C VAL A 933 25.03 9.99 32.16
N GLU A 934 24.40 8.88 32.56
CA GLU A 934 24.67 7.54 32.03
C GLU A 934 23.57 7.13 31.05
N VAL A 935 23.97 6.63 29.88
CA VAL A 935 23.07 6.04 28.89
C VAL A 935 23.39 4.54 28.76
N LEU A 936 22.42 3.70 29.05
CA LEU A 936 22.56 2.25 28.98
C LEU A 936 22.03 1.68 27.66
N GLY A 937 22.72 0.67 27.13
CA GLY A 937 22.21 -0.12 26.02
C GLY A 937 22.83 -1.53 25.94
N PRO A 938 22.17 -2.50 25.29
CA PRO A 938 22.74 -3.82 25.04
C PRO A 938 23.75 -3.78 23.88
N PRO A 939 24.63 -4.79 23.70
CA PRO A 939 25.66 -4.81 22.67
C PRO A 939 25.13 -4.53 21.25
N ARG A 940 24.01 -5.15 20.88
CA ARG A 940 23.32 -4.95 19.59
C ARG A 940 22.99 -3.49 19.29
N PHE A 941 22.65 -2.72 20.33
CA PHE A 941 22.22 -1.31 20.22
C PHE A 941 23.20 -0.35 20.90
N ALA A 942 24.46 -0.77 21.10
CA ALA A 942 25.52 0.09 21.61
C ALA A 942 25.73 1.35 20.75
N PRO A 943 25.62 1.32 19.40
CA PRO A 943 25.68 2.53 18.58
C PRO A 943 24.59 3.57 18.93
N VAL A 944 23.36 3.12 19.20
CA VAL A 944 22.22 3.96 19.61
C VAL A 944 22.52 4.64 20.95
N ALA A 945 22.92 3.87 21.97
CA ALA A 945 23.24 4.41 23.29
C ALA A 945 24.42 5.41 23.25
N ARG A 946 25.48 5.10 22.47
CA ARG A 946 26.63 6.00 22.26
C ARG A 946 26.22 7.29 21.53
N TYR A 947 25.32 7.20 20.56
CA TYR A 947 24.81 8.38 19.87
C TYR A 947 24.03 9.29 20.81
N ALA A 948 23.10 8.74 21.60
CA ALA A 948 22.35 9.51 22.60
C ALA A 948 23.28 10.19 23.63
N ALA A 949 24.31 9.49 24.11
CA ALA A 949 25.32 10.09 25.00
C ALA A 949 26.06 11.26 24.33
N LYS A 950 26.41 11.16 23.04
CA LYS A 950 27.02 12.27 22.28
C LYS A 950 26.06 13.45 22.11
N VAL A 951 24.77 13.21 21.92
CA VAL A 951 23.76 14.28 21.87
C VAL A 951 23.71 15.01 23.21
N LEU A 952 23.65 14.29 24.33
CA LEU A 952 23.69 14.88 25.67
C LEU A 952 24.99 15.67 25.93
N GLN A 953 26.15 15.21 25.44
CA GLN A 953 27.39 15.98 25.48
C GLN A 953 27.27 17.31 24.72
N ARG A 954 26.65 17.33 23.54
CA ARG A 954 26.40 18.56 22.75
C ARG A 954 25.43 19.52 23.43
N LEU A 955 24.52 19.00 24.27
CA LEU A 955 23.65 19.81 25.12
C LEU A 955 24.36 20.33 26.39
N GLY A 956 25.58 19.89 26.65
CA GLY A 956 26.43 20.38 27.74
C GLY A 956 26.46 19.50 28.99
N TYR A 957 26.05 18.23 28.91
CA TYR A 957 26.17 17.26 30.00
C TYR A 957 27.50 16.49 29.96
N ARG A 958 27.94 15.98 31.12
CA ARG A 958 29.02 14.99 31.22
C ARG A 958 28.43 13.59 31.01
N ALA A 959 28.05 13.29 29.78
CA ALA A 959 27.37 12.05 29.43
C ALA A 959 28.32 10.95 28.92
N HIS A 960 28.04 9.70 29.25
CA HIS A 960 28.74 8.53 28.71
C HIS A 960 27.78 7.35 28.51
N ALA A 961 28.12 6.45 27.59
CA ALA A 961 27.34 5.25 27.33
C ALA A 961 27.99 4.02 27.97
N ARG A 962 27.20 3.19 28.65
CA ARG A 962 27.64 1.91 29.20
C ARG A 962 26.86 0.76 28.57
N VAL A 963 27.60 -0.24 28.12
CA VAL A 963 27.05 -1.42 27.43
C VAL A 963 27.01 -2.61 28.39
N ILE A 964 25.84 -3.24 28.56
CA ILE A 964 25.66 -4.42 29.41
C ILE A 964 25.15 -5.57 28.55
N ALA A 965 25.81 -6.73 28.60
CA ALA A 965 25.44 -7.91 27.81
C ALA A 965 24.08 -8.50 28.21
N LEU A 966 23.36 -9.08 27.25
CA LEU A 966 22.16 -9.88 27.52
C LEU A 966 22.54 -11.22 28.18
N PRO A 967 21.65 -11.84 28.98
CA PRO A 967 20.34 -11.33 29.41
C PRO A 967 20.42 -10.30 30.56
N ARG A 968 21.61 -10.07 31.13
CA ARG A 968 21.81 -9.19 32.31
C ARG A 968 21.31 -7.76 32.12
N TYR A 969 21.26 -7.27 30.88
CA TYR A 969 20.78 -5.92 30.57
C TYR A 969 19.38 -5.63 31.14
N TYR A 970 18.38 -6.46 30.82
CA TYR A 970 16.98 -6.22 31.23
C TYR A 970 16.84 -6.30 32.75
N ALA A 971 17.37 -7.36 33.36
CA ALA A 971 17.41 -7.49 34.82
C ALA A 971 18.10 -6.31 35.53
N TYR A 972 19.05 -5.65 34.88
CA TYR A 972 19.72 -4.48 35.44
C TYR A 972 18.84 -3.22 35.39
N ILE A 973 18.15 -2.98 34.27
CA ILE A 973 17.30 -1.79 34.10
C ILE A 973 15.94 -1.92 34.82
N ASP A 974 15.49 -3.16 35.06
CA ASP A 974 14.28 -3.48 35.82
C ASP A 974 14.52 -3.44 37.35
N ASP A 975 15.76 -3.23 37.79
CA ASP A 975 16.08 -3.06 39.20
C ASP A 975 16.13 -1.57 39.55
N SER A 976 15.05 -1.10 40.20
CA SER A 976 14.89 0.29 40.60
C SER A 976 15.94 0.77 41.62
N ARG A 977 16.72 -0.13 42.23
CA ARG A 977 17.81 0.24 43.15
C ARG A 977 19.06 0.77 42.42
N HIS A 978 19.16 0.60 41.10
CA HIS A 978 20.33 1.03 40.32
C HIS A 978 20.32 2.50 39.89
N HIS A 979 19.22 3.23 40.10
CA HIS A 979 19.11 4.67 39.78
C HIS A 979 19.57 5.04 38.35
N THR A 980 19.25 4.20 37.36
CA THR A 980 19.65 4.41 35.96
C THR A 980 18.91 5.58 35.33
N GLN A 981 19.60 6.40 34.54
CA GLN A 981 19.04 7.67 34.01
C GLN A 981 18.38 7.52 32.63
N VAL A 982 19.10 6.98 31.63
CA VAL A 982 18.59 6.76 30.28
C VAL A 982 18.88 5.34 29.85
N MET A 983 17.87 4.62 29.33
CA MET A 983 18.00 3.20 28.97
C MET A 983 17.39 2.94 27.61
N PHE A 984 18.09 2.20 26.76
CA PHE A 984 17.51 1.63 25.54
C PHE A 984 16.41 0.62 25.88
N PHE A 985 15.31 0.66 25.15
CA PHE A 985 14.26 -0.33 25.26
C PHE A 985 13.61 -0.60 23.89
N ASN A 986 13.30 -1.87 23.62
CA ASN A 986 12.56 -2.30 22.45
C ASN A 986 11.39 -3.15 22.92
N TRP A 987 10.18 -2.72 22.58
CA TRP A 987 8.96 -3.46 22.85
C TRP A 987 8.44 -4.07 21.54
N SER A 988 8.02 -5.32 21.63
CA SER A 988 7.30 -6.03 20.57
C SER A 988 6.00 -6.46 21.17
N ASP A 989 4.91 -6.18 20.47
CA ASP A 989 3.58 -6.33 21.02
C ASP A 989 3.28 -7.80 21.38
N ASP A 990 2.65 -8.01 22.54
CA ASP A 990 2.13 -9.33 22.95
C ASP A 990 0.86 -9.68 22.15
N TYR A 991 0.07 -8.67 21.76
CA TYR A 991 -1.11 -8.78 20.91
C TYR A 991 -1.40 -7.41 20.29
N PRO A 992 -1.61 -7.29 18.96
CA PRO A 992 -1.49 -6.05 18.17
C PRO A 992 -2.51 -4.95 18.53
N THR A 993 -2.41 -4.37 19.71
CA THR A 993 -3.34 -3.38 20.27
C THR A 993 -2.63 -2.36 21.18
N PRO A 994 -3.22 -1.18 21.39
CA PRO A 994 -2.59 -0.12 22.18
C PRO A 994 -2.22 -0.52 23.61
N SER A 995 -3.08 -1.25 24.33
CA SER A 995 -2.87 -1.44 25.77
C SER A 995 -1.56 -2.17 26.10
N SER A 996 -1.09 -3.08 25.24
CA SER A 996 0.19 -3.79 25.43
C SER A 996 1.38 -2.82 25.47
N PHE A 997 1.33 -1.70 24.73
CA PHE A 997 2.40 -0.70 24.79
C PHE A 997 2.35 0.11 26.08
N PHE A 998 1.16 0.43 26.59
CA PHE A 998 1.01 1.24 27.81
C PHE A 998 1.28 0.47 29.10
N GLU A 999 1.10 -0.85 29.11
CA GLU A 999 1.27 -1.69 30.29
C GLU A 999 2.64 -1.53 31.00
N PRO A 1000 3.80 -1.52 30.31
CA PRO A 1000 5.10 -1.24 30.91
C PRO A 1000 5.22 0.12 31.63
N LEU A 1001 4.33 1.07 31.35
CA LEU A 1001 4.32 2.42 31.93
C LEU A 1001 3.27 2.61 33.02
N SER A 1002 2.49 1.58 33.35
CA SER A 1002 1.48 1.66 34.40
C SER A 1002 2.09 1.92 35.78
N CYS A 1003 1.33 2.58 36.68
CA CYS A 1003 1.78 2.76 38.06
C CYS A 1003 1.94 1.43 38.81
N ALA A 1004 1.18 0.39 38.43
CA ALA A 1004 1.29 -0.95 39.03
C ALA A 1004 2.66 -1.60 38.76
N HIS A 1005 3.32 -1.23 37.66
CA HIS A 1005 4.64 -1.73 37.28
C HIS A 1005 5.81 -0.90 37.80
N PHE A 1006 5.52 0.26 38.41
CA PHE A 1006 6.51 1.02 39.15
C PHE A 1006 6.59 0.53 40.60
N VAL A 1007 7.66 -0.21 40.92
CA VAL A 1007 7.91 -0.74 42.27
C VAL A 1007 9.22 -0.14 42.80
N PRO A 1008 9.17 0.90 43.65
CA PRO A 1008 10.37 1.56 44.14
C PRO A 1008 11.20 0.63 45.04
N ASN A 1009 12.53 0.75 44.95
CA ASN A 1009 13.52 -0.03 45.72
C ASN A 1009 13.39 -1.56 45.57
N SER A 1010 12.87 -2.03 44.43
CA SER A 1010 12.70 -3.44 44.09
C SER A 1010 13.57 -3.85 42.90
N ALA A 1011 14.01 -5.11 42.92
CA ALA A 1011 14.65 -5.81 41.80
C ALA A 1011 13.66 -6.27 40.71
N ALA A 1012 12.35 -6.10 40.98
CA ALA A 1012 11.25 -6.52 40.12
C ALA A 1012 10.39 -5.30 39.77
N ASN A 1013 10.97 -4.32 39.08
CA ASN A 1013 10.29 -3.12 38.60
C ASN A 1013 10.25 -3.16 37.07
N LEU A 1014 9.09 -3.49 36.50
CA LEU A 1014 8.89 -3.63 35.06
C LEU A 1014 8.70 -2.31 34.32
N ASN A 1015 8.76 -1.17 35.04
CA ASN A 1015 8.72 0.18 34.48
C ASN A 1015 10.07 0.90 34.66
N PRO A 1016 11.05 0.74 33.75
CA PRO A 1016 12.37 1.34 33.88
C PRO A 1016 12.33 2.88 33.95
N SER A 1017 11.35 3.52 33.31
CA SER A 1017 11.18 4.97 33.36
C SER A 1017 10.75 5.50 34.75
N ARG A 1018 10.21 4.60 35.58
CA ARG A 1018 9.61 4.92 36.88
C ARG A 1018 8.51 5.98 36.79
N PHE A 1019 7.94 6.15 35.61
CA PHE A 1019 6.83 7.06 35.37
C PHE A 1019 5.55 6.49 35.98
N CYS A 1020 4.79 7.32 36.69
CA CYS A 1020 3.48 6.96 37.20
C CYS A 1020 2.56 8.17 37.09
N ASP A 1021 1.53 8.05 36.26
CA ASP A 1021 0.47 9.04 36.08
C ASP A 1021 -0.88 8.33 36.22
N HIS A 1022 -1.52 8.51 37.38
CA HIS A 1022 -2.82 7.89 37.65
C HIS A 1022 -3.94 8.31 36.69
N ALA A 1023 -3.84 9.50 36.08
CA ALA A 1023 -4.79 9.93 35.07
C ALA A 1023 -4.51 9.28 33.71
N LEU A 1024 -3.27 8.82 33.44
CA LEU A 1024 -2.96 7.97 32.30
C LEU A 1024 -3.55 6.57 32.54
N ASP A 1025 -3.34 5.98 33.72
CA ASP A 1025 -3.92 4.68 34.10
C ASP A 1025 -5.45 4.69 34.02
N ALA A 1026 -6.11 5.71 34.58
CA ALA A 1026 -7.57 5.86 34.49
C ALA A 1026 -8.05 6.02 33.04
N GLY A 1027 -7.27 6.70 32.21
CA GLY A 1027 -7.54 6.84 30.79
C GLY A 1027 -7.42 5.53 30.02
N VAL A 1028 -6.42 4.70 30.33
CA VAL A 1028 -6.28 3.34 29.80
C VAL A 1028 -7.50 2.49 30.16
N THR A 1029 -7.95 2.52 31.40
CA THR A 1029 -9.18 1.81 31.83
C THR A 1029 -10.41 2.31 31.06
N ALA A 1030 -10.54 3.63 30.84
CA ALA A 1030 -11.65 4.19 30.08
C ALA A 1030 -11.62 3.77 28.60
N ALA A 1031 -10.44 3.75 27.97
CA ALA A 1031 -10.27 3.34 26.58
C ALA A 1031 -10.58 1.84 26.38
N LEU A 1032 -10.20 1.00 27.34
CA LEU A 1032 -10.56 -0.43 27.36
C LEU A 1032 -12.07 -0.66 27.56
N ALA A 1033 -12.78 0.24 28.25
CA ALA A 1033 -14.22 0.14 28.43
C ALA A 1033 -15.05 0.75 27.28
N ALA A 1034 -14.41 1.51 26.39
CA ALA A 1034 -15.04 2.14 25.23
C ALA A 1034 -15.23 1.15 24.05
N HIS A 1035 -15.82 1.60 22.94
CA HIS A 1035 -16.13 0.74 21.79
C HIS A 1035 -15.73 1.38 20.46
N GLY A 1036 -15.24 0.56 19.53
CA GLY A 1036 -14.94 0.96 18.15
C GLY A 1036 -14.10 2.24 18.02
N ALA A 1037 -14.57 3.18 17.20
CA ALA A 1037 -13.87 4.43 16.92
C ALA A 1037 -13.65 5.33 18.16
N ASP A 1038 -14.51 5.24 19.19
CA ASP A 1038 -14.32 6.00 20.44
C ASP A 1038 -13.10 5.49 21.22
N ALA A 1039 -12.94 4.16 21.34
CA ALA A 1039 -11.75 3.58 21.95
C ALA A 1039 -10.47 4.04 21.22
N ASN A 1040 -10.48 3.99 19.88
CA ASN A 1040 -9.37 4.47 19.05
C ASN A 1040 -9.05 5.96 19.29
N ALA A 1041 -10.08 6.82 19.39
CA ALA A 1041 -9.90 8.24 19.68
C ALA A 1041 -9.29 8.49 21.06
N GLN A 1042 -9.71 7.72 22.08
CA GLN A 1042 -9.16 7.80 23.43
C GLN A 1042 -7.68 7.37 23.45
N TRP A 1043 -7.32 6.28 22.77
CA TRP A 1043 -5.92 5.85 22.63
C TRP A 1043 -5.03 6.91 22.00
N ALA A 1044 -5.49 7.58 20.94
CA ALA A 1044 -4.77 8.68 20.32
C ALA A 1044 -4.54 9.87 21.27
N VAL A 1045 -5.48 10.14 22.19
CA VAL A 1045 -5.32 11.17 23.24
C VAL A 1045 -4.29 10.74 24.27
N LEU A 1046 -4.31 9.48 24.71
CA LEU A 1046 -3.36 8.94 25.69
C LEU A 1046 -1.92 8.96 25.16
N ASP A 1047 -1.71 8.60 23.89
CA ASP A 1047 -0.39 8.65 23.26
C ASP A 1047 0.16 10.10 23.22
N ARG A 1048 -0.68 11.07 22.84
CA ARG A 1048 -0.30 12.50 22.90
C ARG A 1048 0.04 12.96 24.32
N LYS A 1049 -0.76 12.55 25.32
CA LYS A 1049 -0.51 12.88 26.73
C LYS A 1049 0.82 12.31 27.20
N LEU A 1050 1.12 11.05 26.86
CA LEU A 1050 2.37 10.39 27.21
C LEU A 1050 3.58 11.10 26.57
N LEU A 1051 3.50 11.43 25.29
CA LEU A 1051 4.56 12.16 24.59
C LEU A 1051 4.82 13.54 25.20
N ALA A 1052 3.78 14.25 25.63
CA ALA A 1052 3.93 15.54 26.31
C ALA A 1052 4.67 15.42 27.66
N ALA A 1053 4.42 14.34 28.42
CA ALA A 1053 5.13 14.05 29.68
C ALA A 1053 6.59 13.61 29.46
N ALA A 1054 6.90 13.09 28.27
CA ALA A 1054 8.22 12.67 27.80
C ALA A 1054 8.97 11.65 28.71
N PRO A 1055 8.33 10.61 29.29
CA PRO A 1055 9.07 9.54 29.99
C PRO A 1055 9.81 8.60 29.00
N VAL A 1056 9.52 8.75 27.71
CA VAL A 1056 10.09 8.00 26.59
C VAL A 1056 10.57 8.95 25.49
N ILE A 1057 11.55 8.51 24.71
CA ILE A 1057 12.00 9.15 23.46
C ILE A 1057 11.85 8.14 22.33
N PRO A 1058 10.77 8.23 21.52
CA PRO A 1058 10.57 7.37 20.36
C PRO A 1058 11.69 7.52 19.34
N LEU A 1059 12.19 6.40 18.81
CA LEU A 1059 13.28 6.38 17.84
C LEU A 1059 12.84 5.78 16.49
N PHE A 1060 12.43 4.52 16.49
CA PHE A 1060 12.08 3.77 15.29
C PHE A 1060 11.29 2.50 15.64
N SER A 1061 10.47 2.03 14.70
CA SER A 1061 9.86 0.70 14.69
C SER A 1061 10.71 -0.24 13.85
N ARG A 1062 10.76 -1.52 14.21
CA ARG A 1062 11.52 -2.53 13.48
C ARG A 1062 10.64 -3.21 12.43
N ARG A 1063 11.26 -3.65 11.33
CA ARG A 1063 10.65 -4.49 10.28
C ARG A 1063 11.14 -5.93 10.42
N MET A 1064 10.32 -6.89 10.00
CA MET A 1064 10.75 -8.28 9.82
C MET A 1064 11.40 -8.45 8.44
N LEU A 1065 12.53 -9.14 8.40
CA LEU A 1065 13.18 -9.55 7.15
C LEU A 1065 13.15 -11.07 7.01
N LEU A 1066 12.51 -11.51 5.94
CA LEU A 1066 12.43 -12.90 5.51
C LEU A 1066 13.42 -13.11 4.36
N LEU A 1067 14.29 -14.10 4.50
CA LEU A 1067 15.12 -14.61 3.42
C LEU A 1067 14.46 -15.85 2.84
N VAL A 1068 14.36 -15.94 1.51
CA VAL A 1068 13.81 -17.10 0.81
C VAL A 1068 14.81 -17.70 -0.20
N SER A 1069 14.63 -18.98 -0.53
CA SER A 1069 15.37 -19.69 -1.58
C SER A 1069 14.78 -19.40 -2.97
N ASP A 1070 15.52 -19.72 -4.04
CA ASP A 1070 15.00 -19.57 -5.42
C ASP A 1070 13.84 -20.53 -5.74
N ARG A 1071 13.60 -21.50 -4.86
CA ARG A 1071 12.51 -22.47 -4.98
C ARG A 1071 11.19 -21.88 -4.54
N VAL A 1072 11.20 -20.84 -3.70
CA VAL A 1072 10.00 -20.27 -3.10
C VAL A 1072 9.36 -19.22 -3.99
N GLY A 1073 8.04 -19.32 -4.16
CA GLY A 1073 7.23 -18.23 -4.67
C GLY A 1073 6.11 -17.84 -3.71
N ASN A 1074 5.48 -16.70 -3.99
CA ASN A 1074 4.41 -16.11 -3.19
C ASN A 1074 4.75 -15.90 -1.70
N ALA A 1075 6.02 -15.54 -1.42
CA ALA A 1075 6.47 -15.25 -0.07
C ALA A 1075 5.81 -13.97 0.49
N GLN A 1076 5.07 -14.13 1.58
CA GLN A 1076 4.27 -13.11 2.25
C GLN A 1076 4.56 -13.06 3.75
N LEU A 1077 4.56 -11.85 4.31
CA LEU A 1077 4.82 -11.57 5.72
C LEU A 1077 3.64 -10.87 6.36
N ASN A 1078 3.07 -11.53 7.37
CA ASN A 1078 2.02 -10.99 8.22
C ASN A 1078 2.62 -10.42 9.52
N PRO A 1079 2.20 -9.22 9.97
CA PRO A 1079 2.74 -8.57 11.17
C PRO A 1079 2.48 -9.32 12.49
N ALA A 1080 1.41 -10.12 12.59
CA ALA A 1080 1.02 -10.86 13.79
C ALA A 1080 1.40 -12.35 13.73
N LEU A 1081 1.36 -12.97 12.55
CA LEU A 1081 1.58 -14.41 12.34
C LEU A 1081 2.96 -14.75 11.74
N GLY A 1082 3.74 -13.74 11.35
CA GLY A 1082 5.03 -13.93 10.68
C GLY A 1082 4.85 -14.43 9.23
N PRO A 1083 5.72 -15.32 8.71
CA PRO A 1083 5.60 -15.83 7.36
C PRO A 1083 4.36 -16.72 7.21
N LEU A 1084 3.55 -16.43 6.19
CA LEU A 1084 2.36 -17.21 5.84
C LEU A 1084 2.77 -18.47 5.05
N LEU A 1085 3.37 -19.44 5.74
CA LEU A 1085 4.00 -20.63 5.13
C LEU A 1085 3.04 -21.49 4.31
N ASP A 1086 1.75 -21.48 4.64
CA ASP A 1086 0.66 -22.09 3.86
C ASP A 1086 0.50 -21.44 2.48
N GLN A 1087 0.84 -20.16 2.34
CA GLN A 1087 0.72 -19.44 1.07
C GLN A 1087 2.02 -19.44 0.26
N PHE A 1088 3.08 -20.11 0.73
CA PHE A 1088 4.32 -20.23 -0.03
C PHE A 1088 4.22 -21.49 -0.90
N TRP A 1089 4.60 -21.39 -2.16
CA TRP A 1089 4.76 -22.57 -2.99
C TRP A 1089 6.24 -22.84 -3.27
N VAL A 1090 6.57 -24.10 -3.54
CA VAL A 1090 7.94 -24.54 -3.81
C VAL A 1090 8.03 -25.23 -5.17
N ARG A 1091 9.07 -24.92 -5.93
CA ARG A 1091 9.41 -25.62 -7.19
C ARG A 1091 10.04 -26.98 -6.94
#